data_AF-A0AAV8V365-F1
#
_entry.id   AF-A0AAV8V365-F1
#
_cell.length_a   1.000
_cell.length_b   1.000
_cell.length_c   1.000
_cell.angle_alpha   90.00
_cell.angle_beta   90.00
_cell.angle_gamma   90.00
#
_symmetry.space_group_name_H-M   'P 1'
#
loop_
_entity.id
_entity.type
_entity.pdbx_description
1 polymer ?
#
loop_
_entity_poly.entity_id
_entity_poly.type
_entity_poly.pdbx_seq_one_letter_code
_entity_poly.pdbx_strand_id
1 'polypeptide(L)'
;MAGFLLAPFRSDFKSERWLNGRSNVALMCALGGAEVVEWRRKRRFLAIVESDSEIQPLDKAVDGVDDVVLEAFTEDDVQRNAEGLERSLEVSDALLFCPKGGYSSASDAVLHGLRNNYQHLAVSLFMPTSRVEYLALNKLGEFDAKRIISEKRIFPDLGAYDQEDAEKLIQQLPELLSFVSPMAVSYVQRFSDLIYSWKQSSFDGYRVSLQIAANHCPPASVISRNDVLIETDQLIRELKRVPTRQDFIARRKGHIHEAIENAFGGLNEVVSLVSLENSERRERTRSRLRLIEKKELEHALCEFCDKHLMSPMTMPREHELELAGRTDLSSIILSRGGFEKVAGEMGMKFPTQIVDNVYPTLSSLTTSIQEFIDVRALELDSDQFEIGRLFMPRYDDFRMYGRDDLVHGIRSYGGIRKLAKVMNLRLHRTATYSYKEDMVGLGEAISAFQSDHKLSSDVLPTYAQLREKGRLDLIAGIKHNGGMNSVASAMGLKQQRGAKILASRLKDVEWLKSELTRFGHDMPTIQELLDHGRVDLVKSVRLHGGRETVAQLCGLAVDRDLTFLSEDFSELEVCESDEALSFSASSSEPEVPAKIQTHDNDQARRTQYRPPHYFRDFSRVRSEVSAFNFYHGDQGVMPTAQELISRGRGDLLRGIKRHGGQKMVARKLGLVVHSQGRNSALQRHKGLSR
;
A
#
# COMPACT_ATOMS: atom_id res chain seq x y z
N MET A 1 -37.51 22.72 18.04
CA MET A 1 -37.83 22.18 16.69
C MET A 1 -37.36 20.73 16.50
N ALA A 2 -36.16 20.33 16.96
CA ALA A 2 -35.69 18.93 16.86
C ALA A 2 -36.58 17.88 17.57
N GLY A 3 -37.28 18.26 18.65
CA GLY A 3 -38.22 17.36 19.34
C GLY A 3 -39.56 17.11 18.61
N PHE A 4 -39.92 17.94 17.63
CA PHE A 4 -41.21 17.84 16.92
C PHE A 4 -41.15 16.93 15.68
N LEU A 5 -39.96 16.69 15.13
CA LEU A 5 -39.76 15.83 13.95
C LEU A 5 -39.54 14.34 14.29
N LEU A 6 -39.33 14.00 15.57
CA LEU A 6 -39.10 12.61 16.04
C LEU A 6 -40.33 11.98 16.71
N ALA A 7 -41.45 12.70 16.79
CA ALA A 7 -42.68 12.22 17.42
C ALA A 7 -43.33 10.99 16.77
N PRO A 8 -43.28 10.76 15.43
CA PRO A 8 -43.95 9.61 14.83
C PRO A 8 -43.23 8.27 15.01
N PHE A 9 -41.97 8.26 15.46
CA PHE A 9 -41.14 7.04 15.53
C PHE A 9 -41.08 6.40 16.93
N ARG A 10 -41.80 6.95 17.92
CA ARG A 10 -41.72 6.52 19.32
C ARG A 10 -42.75 5.48 19.77
N SER A 11 -43.79 5.17 18.98
CA SER A 11 -44.88 4.33 19.50
C SER A 11 -44.76 2.82 19.28
N ASP A 12 -43.92 2.32 18.37
CA ASP A 12 -43.96 0.89 18.01
C ASP A 12 -42.60 0.22 17.78
N PHE A 13 -41.60 0.41 18.66
CA PHE A 13 -40.44 -0.50 18.68
C PHE A 13 -39.84 -0.59 20.09
N LYS A 14 -40.09 -1.70 20.79
CA LYS A 14 -39.34 -2.10 21.98
C LYS A 14 -38.07 -2.85 21.55
N SER A 15 -37.03 -2.12 21.15
CA SER A 15 -35.64 -2.65 21.13
C SER A 15 -34.61 -1.51 21.08
N GLU A 16 -34.08 -1.12 22.23
CA GLU A 16 -32.99 -0.14 22.39
C GLU A 16 -31.60 -0.65 21.93
N ARG A 17 -31.50 -1.50 20.90
CA ARG A 17 -30.22 -2.13 20.50
C ARG A 17 -29.68 -1.81 19.11
N TRP A 18 -30.34 -0.94 18.35
CA TRP A 18 -29.85 -0.55 17.03
C TRP A 18 -29.70 0.96 16.96
N LEU A 19 -28.54 1.47 17.35
CA LEU A 19 -27.92 2.70 16.86
C LEU A 19 -26.53 2.83 17.51
N ASN A 20 -25.48 2.53 16.73
CA ASN A 20 -24.09 2.75 17.15
C ASN A 20 -23.87 4.23 17.52
N GLY A 21 -23.17 4.49 18.62
CA GLY A 21 -22.91 5.85 19.12
C GLY A 21 -22.28 6.79 18.09
N ARG A 22 -21.57 6.27 17.07
CA ARG A 22 -20.98 7.06 15.97
C ARG A 22 -22.03 7.75 15.07
N SER A 23 -23.16 7.11 14.80
CA SER A 23 -24.22 7.66 13.93
C SER A 23 -25.04 8.75 14.61
N ASN A 24 -25.25 8.64 15.92
CA ASN A 24 -25.93 9.67 16.72
C ASN A 24 -25.06 10.92 16.89
N VAL A 25 -23.73 10.79 16.97
CA VAL A 25 -22.79 11.92 17.08
C VAL A 25 -22.75 12.73 15.80
N ALA A 26 -22.71 12.09 14.63
CA ALA A 26 -22.76 12.79 13.34
C ALA A 26 -24.08 13.57 13.15
N LEU A 27 -25.20 12.98 13.55
CA LEU A 27 -26.53 13.59 13.46
C LEU A 27 -26.70 14.75 14.45
N MET A 28 -26.22 14.63 15.69
CA MET A 28 -26.30 15.68 16.71
C MET A 28 -25.37 16.86 16.42
N CYS A 29 -24.17 16.62 15.86
CA CYS A 29 -23.27 17.66 15.38
C CYS A 29 -23.85 18.43 14.18
N ALA A 30 -24.62 17.78 13.31
CA ALA A 30 -25.31 18.42 12.18
C ALA A 30 -26.51 19.29 12.61
N LEU A 31 -27.06 19.08 13.81
CA LEU A 31 -28.26 19.77 14.31
C LEU A 31 -27.96 20.95 15.26
N GLY A 32 -26.70 21.39 15.38
CA GLY A 32 -26.32 22.71 15.89
C GLY A 32 -26.56 22.99 17.38
N GLY A 33 -26.60 21.96 18.23
CA GLY A 33 -27.10 22.09 19.62
C GLY A 33 -26.10 21.95 20.77
N ALA A 34 -24.79 21.81 20.56
CA ALA A 34 -23.85 21.61 21.69
C ALA A 34 -22.70 22.62 21.70
N GLU A 35 -22.54 23.32 22.82
CA GLU A 35 -21.30 23.99 23.20
C GLU A 35 -20.12 23.00 23.13
N VAL A 36 -18.92 23.52 22.86
CA VAL A 36 -17.68 22.75 22.65
C VAL A 36 -17.29 22.04 23.94
N VAL A 37 -17.90 20.89 24.21
CA VAL A 37 -17.35 19.86 25.08
C VAL A 37 -16.26 19.17 24.27
N GLU A 38 -15.04 19.14 24.79
CA GLU A 38 -13.91 18.45 24.19
C GLU A 38 -14.19 16.93 24.24
N TRP A 39 -14.85 16.38 23.21
CA TRP A 39 -15.16 14.95 23.13
C TRP A 39 -13.89 14.17 22.83
N ARG A 40 -13.21 13.71 23.87
CA ARG A 40 -12.10 12.76 23.74
C ARG A 40 -12.67 11.39 23.37
N ARG A 41 -12.21 10.85 22.24
CA ARG A 41 -12.53 9.46 21.89
C ARG A 41 -11.85 8.57 22.93
N LYS A 42 -12.64 7.79 23.67
CA LYS A 42 -12.07 6.77 24.56
C LYS A 42 -11.41 5.68 23.71
N ARG A 43 -10.21 5.26 24.12
CA ARG A 43 -9.48 4.13 23.56
C ARG A 43 -10.20 2.84 23.93
N ARG A 44 -10.36 1.94 22.97
CA ARG A 44 -11.03 0.64 23.17
C ARG A 44 -10.01 -0.45 23.32
N PHE A 45 -9.97 -1.07 24.50
CA PHE A 45 -9.08 -2.17 24.80
C PHE A 45 -9.91 -3.44 24.85
N LEU A 46 -9.38 -4.50 24.26
CA LEU A 46 -9.93 -5.83 24.34
C LEU A 46 -9.00 -6.69 25.20
N ALA A 47 -9.52 -7.32 26.23
CA ALA A 47 -8.80 -8.28 27.03
C ALA A 47 -9.41 -9.67 26.90
N ILE A 48 -8.58 -10.69 26.73
CA ILE A 48 -9.01 -12.09 26.85
C ILE A 48 -8.28 -12.68 28.06
N VAL A 49 -9.07 -13.02 29.06
CA VAL A 49 -8.62 -13.53 30.37
C VAL A 49 -8.98 -15.00 30.53
N GLU A 50 -8.31 -15.68 31.45
CA GLU A 50 -8.51 -17.11 31.66
C GLU A 50 -9.83 -17.41 32.36
N SER A 51 -10.18 -16.60 33.37
CA SER A 51 -11.34 -16.86 34.22
C SER A 51 -12.10 -15.59 34.56
N ASP A 52 -13.39 -15.76 34.86
CA ASP A 52 -14.27 -14.68 35.34
C ASP A 52 -13.72 -13.96 36.58
N SER A 53 -12.86 -14.64 37.36
CA SER A 53 -12.26 -14.06 38.55
C SER A 53 -11.26 -12.94 38.26
N GLU A 54 -10.67 -12.92 37.05
CA GLU A 54 -9.74 -11.88 36.59
C GLU A 54 -10.49 -10.65 36.03
N ILE A 55 -11.76 -10.81 35.62
CA ILE A 55 -12.56 -9.71 35.05
C ILE A 55 -12.81 -8.61 36.10
N GLN A 56 -13.18 -8.96 37.33
CA GLN A 56 -13.49 -7.94 38.35
C GLN A 56 -12.29 -7.04 38.73
N PRO A 57 -11.08 -7.58 39.00
CA PRO A 57 -9.90 -6.73 39.20
C PRO A 57 -9.55 -5.87 37.99
N LEU A 58 -9.74 -6.42 36.79
CA LEU A 58 -9.42 -5.74 35.53
C LEU A 58 -10.39 -4.59 35.25
N ASP A 59 -11.70 -4.79 35.45
CA ASP A 59 -12.72 -3.73 35.37
C ASP A 59 -12.44 -2.59 36.35
N LYS A 60 -12.10 -2.93 37.60
CA LYS A 60 -11.70 -1.92 38.60
C LYS A 60 -10.45 -1.18 38.16
N ALA A 61 -9.47 -1.86 37.56
CA ALA A 61 -8.23 -1.24 37.13
C ALA A 61 -8.45 -0.18 36.04
N VAL A 62 -9.46 -0.36 35.18
CA VAL A 62 -9.84 0.59 34.12
C VAL A 62 -10.33 1.91 34.70
N ASP A 63 -11.04 1.91 35.84
CA ASP A 63 -11.48 3.14 36.51
C ASP A 63 -10.29 4.04 36.92
N GLY A 64 -9.09 3.46 37.03
CA GLY A 64 -7.85 4.17 37.35
C GLY A 64 -7.04 4.65 36.14
N VAL A 65 -7.52 4.44 34.91
CA VAL A 65 -6.85 4.80 33.65
C VAL A 65 -7.76 5.66 32.79
N ASP A 66 -7.37 6.91 32.58
CA ASP A 66 -8.17 7.88 31.83
C ASP A 66 -8.35 7.47 30.36
N ASP A 67 -9.54 7.77 29.82
CA ASP A 67 -9.90 7.61 28.42
C ASP A 67 -9.78 6.16 27.87
N VAL A 68 -9.93 5.14 28.72
CA VAL A 68 -9.99 3.71 28.30
C VAL A 68 -11.39 3.13 28.50
N VAL A 69 -11.86 2.36 27.52
CA VAL A 69 -13.01 1.45 27.61
C VAL A 69 -12.45 0.06 27.40
N LEU A 70 -12.70 -0.84 28.35
CA LEU A 70 -12.26 -2.22 28.26
C LEU A 70 -13.46 -3.14 27.97
N GLU A 71 -13.29 -4.03 27.01
CA GLU A 71 -14.14 -5.21 26.84
C GLU A 71 -13.31 -6.44 27.22
N ALA A 72 -13.76 -7.22 28.20
CA ALA A 72 -13.10 -8.43 28.65
C ALA A 72 -13.91 -9.66 28.25
N PHE A 73 -13.24 -10.68 27.73
CA PHE A 73 -13.82 -11.98 27.38
C PHE A 73 -13.06 -13.09 28.12
N THR A 74 -13.77 -14.11 28.59
CA THR A 74 -13.11 -15.36 28.99
C THR A 74 -12.81 -16.21 27.75
N GLU A 75 -11.91 -17.20 27.86
CA GLU A 75 -11.72 -18.19 26.80
C GLU A 75 -13.03 -18.90 26.42
N ASP A 76 -13.89 -19.19 27.40
CA ASP A 76 -15.19 -19.81 27.13
C ASP A 76 -16.13 -18.88 26.36
N ASP A 77 -16.09 -17.57 26.63
CA ASP A 77 -16.89 -16.59 25.88
C ASP A 77 -16.43 -16.48 24.43
N VAL A 78 -15.13 -16.58 24.19
CA VAL A 78 -14.55 -16.64 22.84
C VAL A 78 -15.03 -17.87 22.09
N GLN A 79 -15.04 -19.05 22.73
CA GLN A 79 -15.56 -20.28 22.12
C GLN A 79 -17.05 -20.19 21.82
N ARG A 80 -17.83 -19.58 22.72
CA ARG A 80 -19.28 -19.43 22.57
C ARG A 80 -19.68 -18.36 21.55
N ASN A 81 -18.84 -17.35 21.31
CA ASN A 81 -19.18 -16.18 20.50
C ASN A 81 -17.98 -15.61 19.71
N ALA A 82 -17.39 -16.42 18.84
CA ALA A 82 -16.28 -16.00 18.00
C ALA A 82 -16.59 -14.77 17.12
N GLU A 83 -17.81 -14.68 16.57
CA GLU A 83 -18.25 -13.50 15.79
C GLU A 83 -18.27 -12.21 16.63
N GLY A 84 -18.65 -12.30 17.90
CA GLY A 84 -18.64 -11.17 18.82
C GLY A 84 -17.22 -10.67 19.05
N LEU A 85 -16.28 -11.60 19.25
CA LEU A 85 -14.86 -11.29 19.40
C LEU A 85 -14.30 -10.61 18.15
N GLU A 86 -14.60 -11.12 16.94
CA GLU A 86 -14.12 -10.51 15.69
C GLU A 86 -14.61 -9.06 15.54
N ARG A 87 -15.88 -8.79 15.85
CA ARG A 87 -16.43 -7.42 15.83
C ARG A 87 -15.78 -6.51 16.88
N SER A 88 -15.49 -7.02 18.07
CA SER A 88 -14.78 -6.26 19.11
C SER A 88 -13.32 -5.99 18.71
N LEU A 89 -12.65 -6.96 18.06
CA LEU A 89 -11.29 -6.80 17.53
C LEU A 89 -11.20 -5.71 16.46
N GLU A 90 -12.15 -5.66 15.52
CA GLU A 90 -12.18 -4.66 14.44
C GLU A 90 -12.21 -3.21 14.94
N VAL A 91 -12.77 -2.98 16.13
CA VAL A 91 -12.95 -1.62 16.70
C VAL A 91 -12.00 -1.30 17.84
N SER A 92 -11.13 -2.23 18.22
CA SER A 92 -10.21 -2.07 19.35
C SER A 92 -8.90 -1.43 18.93
N ASP A 93 -8.35 -0.58 19.80
CA ASP A 93 -7.05 0.08 19.62
C ASP A 93 -5.90 -0.76 20.22
N ALA A 94 -6.21 -1.61 21.21
CA ALA A 94 -5.27 -2.55 21.83
C ALA A 94 -5.91 -3.90 22.16
N LEU A 95 -5.09 -4.97 22.12
CA LEU A 95 -5.45 -6.32 22.55
C LEU A 95 -4.49 -6.82 23.64
N LEU A 96 -5.05 -7.32 24.74
CA LEU A 96 -4.33 -7.95 25.85
C LEU A 96 -4.79 -9.41 25.96
N PHE A 97 -3.89 -10.36 25.72
CA PHE A 97 -4.21 -11.78 25.63
C PHE A 97 -3.30 -12.61 26.54
N CYS A 98 -3.88 -13.35 27.48
CA CYS A 98 -3.14 -14.15 28.45
C CYS A 98 -3.82 -15.49 28.77
N PRO A 99 -3.78 -16.48 27.88
CA PRO A 99 -4.21 -17.83 28.22
C PRO A 99 -3.14 -18.49 29.10
N LYS A 100 -3.54 -19.06 30.25
CA LYS A 100 -2.69 -19.95 31.04
C LYS A 100 -2.92 -21.43 30.70
N GLY A 101 -3.88 -21.76 29.84
CA GLY A 101 -4.22 -23.12 29.42
C GLY A 101 -3.66 -23.52 28.06
N GLY A 102 -3.24 -24.78 27.92
CA GLY A 102 -2.83 -25.35 26.63
C GLY A 102 -3.99 -25.49 25.63
N TYR A 103 -3.65 -25.49 24.34
CA TYR A 103 -4.46 -25.79 23.15
C TYR A 103 -5.99 -25.83 23.33
N SER A 104 -6.65 -24.66 23.39
CA SER A 104 -8.10 -24.56 23.25
C SER A 104 -8.50 -24.10 21.84
N SER A 105 -9.67 -24.50 21.33
CA SER A 105 -10.20 -24.03 20.03
C SER A 105 -10.41 -22.50 19.99
N ALA A 106 -10.54 -21.87 21.17
CA ALA A 106 -10.52 -20.42 21.33
C ALA A 106 -9.25 -19.80 20.73
N SER A 107 -8.13 -20.50 20.85
CA SER A 107 -6.84 -20.02 20.36
C SER A 107 -6.83 -19.83 18.84
N ASP A 108 -7.34 -20.80 18.09
CA ASP A 108 -7.32 -20.71 16.62
C ASP A 108 -8.29 -19.64 16.10
N ALA A 109 -9.43 -19.44 16.76
CA ALA A 109 -10.36 -18.35 16.45
C ALA A 109 -9.74 -16.98 16.70
N VAL A 110 -9.02 -16.81 17.82
CA VAL A 110 -8.28 -15.58 18.14
C VAL A 110 -7.19 -15.33 17.10
N LEU A 111 -6.40 -16.34 16.74
CA LEU A 111 -5.38 -16.24 15.69
C LEU A 111 -5.96 -15.83 14.34
N HIS A 112 -7.12 -16.39 13.97
CA HIS A 112 -7.80 -16.05 12.72
C HIS A 112 -8.24 -14.58 12.72
N GLY A 113 -8.98 -14.14 13.74
CA GLY A 113 -9.44 -12.75 13.86
C GLY A 113 -8.28 -11.76 13.93
N LEU A 114 -7.18 -12.15 14.58
CA LEU A 114 -5.96 -11.36 14.65
C LEU A 114 -5.26 -11.23 13.32
N ARG A 115 -5.09 -12.31 12.55
CA ARG A 115 -4.43 -12.23 11.23
C ARG A 115 -5.11 -11.22 10.31
N ASN A 116 -6.42 -11.08 10.44
CA ASN A 116 -7.22 -10.13 9.65
C ASN A 116 -7.10 -8.68 10.17
N ASN A 117 -6.96 -8.47 11.48
CA ASN A 117 -7.02 -7.15 12.11
C ASN A 117 -5.69 -6.63 12.69
N TYR A 118 -4.61 -7.42 12.63
CA TYR A 118 -3.31 -7.16 13.26
C TYR A 118 -2.71 -5.79 12.91
N GLN A 119 -2.91 -5.34 11.66
CA GLN A 119 -2.33 -4.08 11.19
C GLN A 119 -2.93 -2.85 11.87
N HIS A 120 -4.14 -2.94 12.40
CA HIS A 120 -4.86 -1.82 13.02
C HIS A 120 -4.59 -1.68 14.52
N LEU A 121 -4.13 -2.74 15.19
CA LEU A 121 -3.80 -2.71 16.62
C LEU A 121 -2.48 -1.95 16.87
N ALA A 122 -2.52 -1.00 17.81
CA ALA A 122 -1.34 -0.26 18.26
C ALA A 122 -0.53 -1.06 19.28
N VAL A 123 -1.23 -1.86 20.09
CA VAL A 123 -0.66 -2.73 21.11
C VAL A 123 -1.31 -4.10 21.01
N SER A 124 -0.49 -5.14 20.91
CA SER A 124 -0.92 -6.53 21.00
C SER A 124 0.02 -7.28 21.92
N LEU A 125 -0.51 -7.80 23.01
CA LEU A 125 0.25 -8.48 24.05
C LEU A 125 -0.23 -9.90 24.21
N PHE A 126 0.65 -10.84 23.89
CA PHE A 126 0.50 -12.27 24.09
C PHE A 126 1.51 -12.68 25.13
N MET A 127 1.00 -13.09 26.29
CA MET A 127 1.86 -13.58 27.36
C MET A 127 2.62 -14.84 26.90
N PRO A 128 3.85 -15.04 27.40
CA PRO A 128 4.78 -16.05 26.88
C PRO A 128 4.40 -17.52 27.10
N THR A 129 3.26 -17.79 27.72
CA THR A 129 2.66 -19.13 27.85
C THR A 129 1.96 -19.61 26.57
N SER A 130 1.96 -18.81 25.50
CA SER A 130 1.25 -19.07 24.25
C SER A 130 2.18 -19.55 23.13
N ARG A 131 1.62 -20.20 22.10
CA ARG A 131 2.38 -20.71 20.94
C ARG A 131 3.29 -19.63 20.33
N VAL A 132 4.38 -20.04 19.70
CA VAL A 132 5.34 -19.12 19.02
C VAL A 132 4.63 -18.20 18.03
N GLU A 133 3.54 -18.67 17.39
CA GLU A 133 2.74 -17.85 16.49
C GLU A 133 2.10 -16.63 17.18
N TYR A 134 1.75 -16.72 18.47
CA TYR A 134 1.25 -15.60 19.25
C TYR A 134 2.36 -14.66 19.72
N LEU A 135 3.50 -15.23 20.11
CA LEU A 135 4.67 -14.42 20.44
C LEU A 135 5.07 -13.54 19.25
N ALA A 136 4.97 -14.06 18.03
CA ALA A 136 5.20 -13.30 16.80
C ALA A 136 4.16 -12.19 16.54
N LEU A 137 3.02 -12.20 17.23
CA LEU A 137 2.01 -11.14 17.16
C LEU A 137 2.18 -10.11 18.29
N ASN A 138 3.25 -10.16 19.07
CA ASN A 138 3.51 -9.11 20.06
C ASN A 138 3.96 -7.81 19.38
N LYS A 139 3.21 -6.73 19.61
CA LYS A 139 3.49 -5.40 19.08
C LYS A 139 3.29 -4.34 20.17
N LEU A 140 4.27 -3.46 20.33
CA LEU A 140 4.17 -2.31 21.24
C LEU A 140 4.85 -1.10 20.57
N GLY A 141 4.06 -0.24 19.93
CA GLY A 141 4.61 0.88 19.16
C GLY A 141 5.43 0.39 17.96
N GLU A 142 6.72 0.71 17.92
CA GLU A 142 7.65 0.25 16.87
C GLU A 142 8.26 -1.13 17.14
N PHE A 143 8.09 -1.66 18.35
CA PHE A 143 8.51 -3.01 18.67
C PHE A 143 7.55 -4.02 18.04
N ASP A 144 8.07 -4.88 17.17
CA ASP A 144 7.36 -5.99 16.54
C ASP A 144 8.18 -7.27 16.73
N ALA A 145 7.67 -8.19 17.55
CA ALA A 145 8.34 -9.44 17.86
C ALA A 145 8.55 -10.33 16.62
N LYS A 146 7.68 -10.22 15.61
CA LYS A 146 7.83 -10.93 14.33
C LYS A 146 9.16 -10.61 13.66
N ARG A 147 9.57 -9.34 13.71
CA ARG A 147 10.80 -8.86 13.09
C ARG A 147 12.02 -9.51 13.74
N ILE A 148 12.05 -9.54 15.07
CA ILE A 148 13.13 -10.15 15.86
C ILE A 148 13.23 -11.66 15.59
N ILE A 149 12.09 -12.35 15.60
CA ILE A 149 12.03 -13.80 15.34
C ILE A 149 12.52 -14.11 13.92
N SER A 150 12.10 -13.31 12.91
CA SER A 150 12.44 -13.56 11.50
C SER A 150 13.90 -13.23 11.13
N GLU A 151 14.49 -12.18 11.72
CA GLU A 151 15.81 -11.69 11.31
C GLU A 151 16.96 -12.46 11.95
N LYS A 152 16.79 -13.05 13.15
CA LYS A 152 17.95 -13.46 13.96
C LYS A 152 18.06 -14.93 14.36
N ARG A 153 17.18 -15.83 13.90
CA ARG A 153 17.22 -17.28 14.22
C ARG A 153 17.43 -17.56 15.72
N ILE A 154 16.94 -16.70 16.61
CA ILE A 154 17.18 -16.82 18.07
C ILE A 154 16.36 -17.98 18.68
N PHE A 155 15.49 -18.60 17.88
CA PHE A 155 14.51 -19.58 18.33
C PHE A 155 14.39 -20.81 17.39
N PRO A 156 15.47 -21.54 17.06
CA PRO A 156 15.40 -22.58 16.03
C PRO A 156 14.72 -23.88 16.48
N ASP A 157 14.58 -24.14 17.79
CA ASP A 157 14.08 -25.42 18.35
C ASP A 157 12.85 -25.24 19.26
N LEU A 158 11.80 -24.55 18.81
CA LEU A 158 10.64 -24.24 19.66
C LEU A 158 9.46 -25.20 19.45
N GLY A 159 9.44 -26.28 20.24
CA GLY A 159 8.22 -27.03 20.54
C GLY A 159 7.31 -26.32 21.56
N ALA A 160 6.32 -27.03 22.11
CA ALA A 160 5.39 -26.49 23.12
C ALA A 160 6.15 -25.95 24.35
N TYR A 161 5.97 -24.67 24.66
CA TYR A 161 6.53 -24.02 25.86
C TYR A 161 5.73 -24.40 27.09
N ASP A 162 6.42 -24.63 28.21
CA ASP A 162 5.83 -24.61 29.55
C ASP A 162 6.01 -23.22 30.22
N GLN A 163 5.48 -23.08 31.43
CA GLN A 163 5.57 -21.86 32.22
C GLN A 163 7.02 -21.49 32.58
N GLU A 164 7.94 -22.46 32.65
CA GLU A 164 9.35 -22.23 32.99
C GLU A 164 10.09 -21.57 31.82
N ASP A 165 9.79 -21.97 30.59
CA ASP A 165 10.41 -21.43 29.39
C ASP A 165 9.94 -19.99 29.08
N ALA A 166 8.71 -19.65 29.48
CA ALA A 166 8.20 -18.29 29.47
C ALA A 166 8.99 -17.36 30.42
N GLU A 167 9.41 -17.86 31.57
CA GLU A 167 10.26 -17.12 32.51
C GLU A 167 11.69 -16.96 31.98
N LYS A 168 12.22 -17.99 31.31
CA LYS A 168 13.52 -17.89 30.60
C LYS A 168 13.49 -16.83 29.51
N LEU A 169 12.39 -16.73 28.74
CA LEU A 169 12.21 -15.68 27.73
C LEU A 169 12.27 -14.28 28.36
N ILE A 170 11.60 -14.10 29.51
CA ILE A 170 11.62 -12.84 30.25
C ILE A 170 13.02 -12.53 30.80
N GLN A 171 13.76 -13.55 31.25
CA GLN A 171 15.14 -13.39 31.72
C GLN A 171 16.14 -13.09 30.59
N GLN A 172 15.85 -13.51 29.35
CA GLN A 172 16.66 -13.26 28.16
C GLN A 172 16.34 -11.95 27.44
N LEU A 173 15.19 -11.33 27.72
CA LEU A 173 14.80 -10.03 27.16
C LEU A 173 15.88 -8.93 27.34
N PRO A 174 16.57 -8.82 28.49
CA PRO A 174 17.70 -7.91 28.65
C PRO A 174 18.90 -8.20 27.74
N GLU A 175 19.18 -9.47 27.42
CA GLU A 175 20.26 -9.82 26.49
C GLU A 175 19.90 -9.40 25.05
N LEU A 176 18.61 -9.50 24.69
CA LEU A 176 18.09 -8.99 23.42
C LEU A 176 18.30 -7.48 23.27
N LEU A 177 18.29 -6.71 24.36
CA LEU A 177 18.52 -5.25 24.34
C LEU A 177 19.88 -4.86 23.75
N SER A 178 20.90 -5.72 23.89
CA SER A 178 22.23 -5.47 23.31
C SER A 178 22.24 -5.48 21.78
N PHE A 179 21.19 -6.03 21.16
CA PHE A 179 21.09 -6.26 19.73
C PHE A 179 20.07 -5.37 19.01
N VAL A 180 19.42 -4.44 19.72
CA VAL A 180 18.39 -3.54 19.15
C VAL A 180 18.84 -2.08 19.22
N SER A 181 18.34 -1.26 18.29
CA SER A 181 18.57 0.20 18.29
C SER A 181 18.28 0.82 19.67
N PRO A 182 19.02 1.87 20.10
CA PRO A 182 18.75 2.57 21.36
C PRO A 182 17.29 3.01 21.54
N MET A 183 16.58 3.31 20.45
CA MET A 183 15.16 3.66 20.52
C MET A 183 14.28 2.44 20.86
N ALA A 184 14.62 1.28 20.30
CA ALA A 184 13.94 0.02 20.54
C ALA A 184 14.20 -0.55 21.95
N VAL A 185 15.35 -0.24 22.57
CA VAL A 185 15.65 -0.60 23.97
C VAL A 185 14.55 -0.10 24.91
N SER A 186 14.06 1.13 24.70
CA SER A 186 12.98 1.70 25.52
C SER A 186 11.65 0.95 25.37
N TYR A 187 11.34 0.48 24.16
CA TYR A 187 10.12 -0.29 23.91
C TYR A 187 10.20 -1.69 24.50
N VAL A 188 11.35 -2.35 24.38
CA VAL A 188 11.58 -3.67 24.97
C VAL A 188 11.50 -3.62 26.50
N GLN A 189 12.08 -2.59 27.13
CA GLN A 189 11.95 -2.41 28.58
C GLN A 189 10.49 -2.22 29.00
N ARG A 190 9.73 -1.38 28.29
CA ARG A 190 8.31 -1.14 28.59
C ARG A 190 7.44 -2.36 28.32
N PHE A 191 7.78 -3.15 27.31
CA PHE A 191 7.16 -4.44 27.03
C PHE A 191 7.40 -5.43 28.18
N SER A 192 8.63 -5.48 28.70
CA SER A 192 8.97 -6.26 29.90
C SER A 192 8.18 -5.80 31.13
N ASP A 193 8.15 -4.49 31.40
CA ASP A 193 7.40 -3.91 32.54
C ASP A 193 5.89 -4.23 32.43
N LEU A 194 5.35 -4.23 31.21
CA LEU A 194 3.98 -4.61 30.96
C LEU A 194 3.73 -6.09 31.27
N ILE A 195 4.56 -6.99 30.77
CA ILE A 195 4.45 -8.44 31.06
C ILE A 195 4.55 -8.70 32.57
N TYR A 196 5.52 -8.07 33.25
CA TYR A 196 5.71 -8.24 34.69
C TYR A 196 4.52 -7.72 35.51
N SER A 197 3.98 -6.56 35.16
CA SER A 197 2.80 -5.99 35.83
C SER A 197 1.56 -6.84 35.59
N TRP A 198 1.35 -7.34 34.37
CA TRP A 198 0.20 -8.19 34.03
C TRP A 198 0.25 -9.53 34.78
N LYS A 199 1.44 -10.15 34.88
CA LYS A 199 1.64 -11.45 35.55
C LYS A 199 1.25 -11.42 37.03
N GLN A 200 1.35 -10.26 37.70
CA GLN A 200 0.98 -10.14 39.12
C GLN A 200 -0.49 -10.47 39.38
N SER A 201 -1.35 -10.46 38.35
CA SER A 201 -2.79 -10.79 38.44
C SER A 201 -3.47 -10.01 39.59
N SER A 202 -2.98 -8.81 39.86
CA SER A 202 -3.42 -7.92 40.93
C SER A 202 -4.03 -6.66 40.32
N PHE A 203 -4.90 -5.98 41.07
CA PHE A 203 -5.49 -4.72 40.65
C PHE A 203 -4.42 -3.70 40.20
N ASP A 204 -3.37 -3.54 41.00
CA ASP A 204 -2.28 -2.60 40.68
C ASP A 204 -1.48 -3.05 39.46
N GLY A 205 -1.27 -4.36 39.31
CA GLY A 205 -0.62 -4.96 38.14
C GLY A 205 -1.38 -4.62 36.85
N TYR A 206 -2.69 -4.94 36.81
CA TYR A 206 -3.54 -4.63 35.66
C TYR A 206 -3.60 -3.13 35.36
N ARG A 207 -3.70 -2.28 36.39
CA ARG A 207 -3.72 -0.83 36.22
C ARG A 207 -2.44 -0.31 35.57
N VAL A 208 -1.28 -0.76 36.04
CA VAL A 208 0.01 -0.40 35.44
C VAL A 208 0.10 -0.88 34.00
N SER A 209 -0.30 -2.11 33.71
CA SER A 209 -0.29 -2.64 32.33
C SER A 209 -1.20 -1.85 31.39
N LEU A 210 -2.42 -1.53 31.83
CA LEU A 210 -3.38 -0.72 31.08
C LEU A 210 -2.84 0.69 30.84
N GLN A 211 -2.18 1.30 31.83
CA GLN A 211 -1.56 2.62 31.69
C GLN A 211 -0.39 2.59 30.71
N ILE A 212 0.46 1.55 30.76
CA ILE A 212 1.55 1.38 29.79
C ILE A 212 0.96 1.22 28.39
N ALA A 213 -0.01 0.33 28.19
CA ALA A 213 -0.65 0.16 26.88
C ALA A 213 -1.29 1.47 26.38
N ALA A 214 -2.01 2.20 27.24
CA ALA A 214 -2.63 3.49 26.92
C ALA A 214 -1.59 4.53 26.49
N ASN A 215 -0.43 4.58 27.13
CA ASN A 215 0.63 5.52 26.76
C ASN A 215 1.25 5.22 25.37
N HIS A 216 1.10 4.00 24.84
CA HIS A 216 1.66 3.59 23.54
C HIS A 216 0.62 3.49 22.43
N CYS A 217 -0.66 3.38 22.78
CA CYS A 217 -1.71 3.69 21.83
C CYS A 217 -1.59 5.17 21.48
N PRO A 218 -1.52 5.55 20.19
CA PRO A 218 -1.55 6.96 19.80
C PRO A 218 -2.73 7.63 20.52
N PRO A 219 -2.56 8.88 21.03
CA PRO A 219 -3.66 9.60 21.63
C PRO A 219 -4.83 9.53 20.65
N ALA A 220 -6.01 9.14 21.15
CA ALA A 220 -7.17 9.05 20.31
C ALA A 220 -7.26 10.38 19.57
N SER A 221 -7.04 10.34 18.25
CA SER A 221 -6.89 11.56 17.50
C SER A 221 -8.10 12.43 17.82
N VAL A 222 -7.88 13.71 18.12
CA VAL A 222 -8.95 14.71 17.94
C VAL A 222 -9.42 14.43 16.53
N ILE A 223 -10.62 13.84 16.39
CA ILE A 223 -11.04 13.14 15.17
C ILE A 223 -10.62 14.04 14.02
N SER A 224 -9.63 13.58 13.24
CA SER A 224 -9.05 14.45 12.23
C SER A 224 -10.21 14.90 11.37
N ARG A 225 -10.22 16.17 10.99
CA ARG A 225 -11.25 16.70 10.09
C ARG A 225 -11.43 15.79 8.85
N ASN A 226 -10.37 15.10 8.44
CA ASN A 226 -10.39 14.13 7.36
C ASN A 226 -11.06 12.81 7.74
N ASP A 227 -10.94 12.32 8.98
CA ASP A 227 -11.57 11.08 9.45
C ASP A 227 -13.10 11.24 9.54
N VAL A 228 -13.59 12.39 10.04
CA VAL A 228 -15.02 12.75 9.99
C VAL A 228 -15.48 12.77 8.54
N LEU A 229 -14.72 13.38 7.63
CA LEU A 229 -15.08 13.48 6.21
C LEU A 229 -15.08 12.12 5.50
N ILE A 230 -14.14 11.23 5.83
CA ILE A 230 -14.05 9.87 5.28
C ILE A 230 -15.26 9.05 5.74
N GLU A 231 -15.61 9.09 7.03
CA GLU A 231 -16.80 8.41 7.55
C GLU A 231 -18.10 9.02 6.97
N THR A 232 -18.16 10.34 6.77
CA THR A 232 -19.30 11.00 6.12
C THR A 232 -19.41 10.57 4.65
N ASP A 233 -18.30 10.49 3.92
CA ASP A 233 -18.25 10.04 2.53
C ASP A 233 -18.55 8.54 2.38
N GLN A 234 -18.23 7.73 3.40
CA GLN A 234 -18.59 6.32 3.48
C GLN A 234 -20.09 6.16 3.77
N LEU A 235 -20.65 6.93 4.71
CA LEU A 235 -22.09 7.00 4.95
C LEU A 235 -22.86 7.46 3.69
N ILE A 236 -22.34 8.46 2.96
CA ILE A 236 -22.89 8.91 1.69
C ILE A 236 -22.78 7.81 0.62
N ARG A 237 -21.69 7.03 0.59
CA ARG A 237 -21.54 5.89 -0.33
C ARG A 237 -22.50 4.76 0.00
N GLU A 238 -22.75 4.46 1.28
CA GLU A 238 -23.73 3.45 1.69
C GLU A 238 -25.16 3.89 1.46
N LEU A 239 -25.49 5.16 1.73
CA LEU A 239 -26.78 5.75 1.36
C LEU A 239 -27.01 5.75 -0.15
N LYS A 240 -25.94 5.82 -0.96
CA LYS A 240 -25.98 5.67 -2.43
C LYS A 240 -26.07 4.23 -2.92
N ARG A 241 -25.79 3.23 -2.07
CA ARG A 241 -25.98 1.80 -2.36
C ARG A 241 -27.43 1.35 -2.12
N VAL A 242 -28.26 2.20 -1.53
CA VAL A 242 -29.69 1.95 -1.36
C VAL A 242 -30.34 1.81 -2.76
N PRO A 243 -31.17 0.77 -3.00
CA PRO A 243 -31.76 0.50 -4.31
C PRO A 243 -32.51 1.72 -4.87
N THR A 244 -32.37 1.95 -6.16
CA THR A 244 -32.97 3.11 -6.83
C THR A 244 -34.50 2.98 -6.90
N ARG A 245 -35.19 4.09 -7.18
CA ARG A 245 -36.64 4.14 -7.44
C ARG A 245 -37.09 3.06 -8.45
N GLN A 246 -36.25 2.73 -9.43
CA GLN A 246 -36.55 1.71 -10.44
C GLN A 246 -36.45 0.28 -9.90
N ASP A 247 -35.54 0.02 -8.96
CA ASP A 247 -35.37 -1.29 -8.31
C ASP A 247 -36.57 -1.63 -7.41
N PHE A 248 -37.19 -0.62 -6.80
CA PHE A 248 -38.41 -0.78 -6.01
C PHE A 248 -39.67 -0.87 -6.87
N ILE A 249 -39.76 -0.12 -7.98
CA ILE A 249 -40.88 -0.23 -8.94
C ILE A 249 -40.92 -1.62 -9.60
N ALA A 250 -39.77 -2.24 -9.83
CA ALA A 250 -39.68 -3.62 -10.35
C ALA A 250 -40.24 -4.68 -9.37
N ARG A 251 -40.29 -4.38 -8.07
CA ARG A 251 -40.81 -5.27 -7.03
C ARG A 251 -42.22 -4.81 -6.59
N ARG A 252 -43.23 -5.12 -7.41
CA ARG A 252 -44.67 -4.81 -7.18
C ARG A 252 -45.14 -4.98 -5.72
N LYS A 253 -45.25 -3.88 -4.96
CA LYS A 253 -46.16 -3.74 -3.79
C LYS A 253 -46.68 -2.30 -3.71
N GLY A 254 -47.96 -2.10 -4.06
CA GLY A 254 -48.57 -0.80 -4.32
C GLY A 254 -48.78 0.14 -3.13
N HIS A 255 -48.49 -0.26 -1.89
CA HIS A 255 -48.73 0.57 -0.70
C HIS A 255 -47.47 1.25 -0.12
N ILE A 256 -46.28 1.00 -0.70
CA ILE A 256 -45.00 1.53 -0.19
C ILE A 256 -44.58 2.82 -0.97
N HIS A 257 -45.25 3.11 -2.08
CA HIS A 257 -44.83 4.14 -3.03
C HIS A 257 -44.87 5.57 -2.45
N GLU A 258 -45.88 5.89 -1.64
CA GLU A 258 -46.07 7.24 -1.08
C GLU A 258 -45.15 7.53 0.12
N ALA A 259 -44.86 6.52 0.94
CA ALA A 259 -43.90 6.62 2.05
C ALA A 259 -42.45 6.74 1.54
N ILE A 260 -42.13 6.08 0.42
CA ILE A 260 -40.82 6.16 -0.24
C ILE A 260 -40.61 7.52 -0.91
N GLU A 261 -41.61 8.09 -1.58
CA GLU A 261 -41.48 9.41 -2.22
C GLU A 261 -41.16 10.52 -1.19
N ASN A 262 -41.77 10.48 0.00
CA ASN A 262 -41.46 11.43 1.07
C ASN A 262 -40.07 11.20 1.70
N ALA A 263 -39.63 9.94 1.83
CA ALA A 263 -38.32 9.61 2.40
C ALA A 263 -37.15 9.99 1.49
N PHE A 264 -37.26 9.76 0.17
CA PHE A 264 -36.20 10.09 -0.80
C PHE A 264 -36.13 11.58 -1.15
N GLY A 265 -37.24 12.32 -1.03
CA GLY A 265 -37.25 13.78 -1.13
C GLY A 265 -36.38 14.42 -0.04
N GLY A 266 -36.60 14.01 1.22
CA GLY A 266 -35.80 14.50 2.35
C GLY A 266 -34.33 14.12 2.30
N LEU A 267 -33.99 12.91 1.83
CA LEU A 267 -32.60 12.44 1.75
C LEU A 267 -31.74 13.24 0.75
N ASN A 268 -32.29 13.59 -0.40
CA ASN A 268 -31.57 14.40 -1.39
C ASN A 268 -31.38 15.84 -0.92
N GLU A 269 -32.35 16.40 -0.20
CA GLU A 269 -32.26 17.72 0.41
C GLU A 269 -31.17 17.75 1.48
N VAL A 270 -31.12 16.73 2.36
CA VAL A 270 -30.08 16.57 3.39
C VAL A 270 -28.68 16.44 2.77
N VAL A 271 -28.50 15.62 1.72
CA VAL A 271 -27.21 15.49 1.03
C VAL A 271 -26.77 16.81 0.37
N SER A 272 -27.70 17.59 -0.19
CA SER A 272 -27.40 18.89 -0.77
C SER A 272 -26.98 19.91 0.30
N LEU A 273 -27.66 19.90 1.45
CA LEU A 273 -27.39 20.80 2.56
C LEU A 273 -26.03 20.50 3.20
N VAL A 274 -25.73 19.21 3.44
CA VAL A 274 -24.42 18.76 3.95
C VAL A 274 -23.28 19.12 2.99
N SER A 275 -23.51 19.01 1.67
CA SER A 275 -22.51 19.38 0.66
C SER A 275 -22.26 20.88 0.60
N LEU A 276 -23.32 21.70 0.66
CA LEU A 276 -23.25 23.16 0.68
C LEU A 276 -22.55 23.64 1.96
N GLU A 277 -22.93 23.09 3.12
CA GLU A 277 -22.38 23.48 4.41
C GLU A 277 -20.89 23.09 4.54
N ASN A 278 -20.49 21.93 4.04
CA ASN A 278 -19.07 21.54 3.97
C ASN A 278 -18.24 22.48 3.08
N SER A 279 -18.83 22.98 1.98
CA SER A 279 -18.18 23.96 1.11
C SER A 279 -18.00 25.32 1.81
N GLU A 280 -19.02 25.79 2.52
CA GLU A 280 -18.95 27.02 3.31
C GLU A 280 -17.97 26.89 4.48
N ARG A 281 -17.91 25.73 5.13
CA ARG A 281 -17.00 25.48 6.25
C ARG A 281 -15.53 25.41 5.80
N ARG A 282 -15.25 24.91 4.59
CA ARG A 282 -13.93 25.00 3.96
C ARG A 282 -13.55 26.45 3.67
N GLU A 283 -14.49 27.25 3.17
CA GLU A 283 -14.25 28.66 2.88
C GLU A 283 -14.06 29.48 4.15
N ARG A 284 -14.85 29.26 5.21
CA ARG A 284 -14.65 29.91 6.52
C ARG A 284 -13.29 29.58 7.15
N THR A 285 -12.80 28.35 6.98
CA THR A 285 -11.47 27.97 7.48
C THR A 285 -10.37 28.66 6.66
N ARG A 286 -10.49 28.69 5.32
CA ARG A 286 -9.54 29.41 4.46
C ARG A 286 -9.54 30.91 4.74
N SER A 287 -10.70 31.51 4.96
CA SER A 287 -10.84 32.91 5.36
C SER A 287 -10.22 33.16 6.73
N ARG A 288 -10.42 32.28 7.71
CA ARG A 288 -9.81 32.40 9.05
C ARG A 288 -8.29 32.25 9.02
N LEU A 289 -7.75 31.33 8.20
CA LEU A 289 -6.30 31.15 8.02
C LEU A 289 -5.65 32.31 7.22
N ARG A 290 -6.39 32.95 6.32
CA ARG A 290 -5.95 34.21 5.67
C ARG A 290 -5.91 35.38 6.65
N LEU A 291 -6.69 35.32 7.73
CA LEU A 291 -6.84 36.39 8.72
C LEU A 291 -5.83 36.35 9.85
N ILE A 292 -5.05 35.28 10.02
CA ILE A 292 -3.93 35.29 10.98
C ILE A 292 -3.03 36.43 10.57
N GLU A 293 -2.92 37.45 11.41
CA GLU A 293 -2.17 38.64 11.05
C GLU A 293 -0.70 38.27 10.87
N LYS A 294 0.02 39.02 10.02
CA LYS A 294 1.46 38.82 9.82
C LYS A 294 2.20 38.72 11.16
N LYS A 295 1.82 39.55 12.14
CA LYS A 295 2.40 39.60 13.48
C LYS A 295 2.15 38.34 14.31
N GLU A 296 0.97 37.73 14.20
CA GLU A 296 0.65 36.49 14.92
C GLU A 296 1.47 35.32 14.38
N LEU A 297 1.61 35.23 13.05
CA LEU A 297 2.47 34.22 12.43
C LEU A 297 3.95 34.43 12.80
N GLU A 298 4.42 35.68 12.83
CA GLU A 298 5.77 36.04 13.25
C GLU A 298 6.02 35.63 14.71
N HIS A 299 5.12 36.00 15.63
CA HIS A 299 5.22 35.60 17.04
C HIS A 299 5.22 34.07 17.21
N ALA A 300 4.32 33.35 16.53
CA ALA A 300 4.25 31.90 16.62
C ALA A 300 5.49 31.20 16.06
N LEU A 301 6.13 31.77 15.03
CA LEU A 301 7.39 31.26 14.49
C LEU A 301 8.57 31.57 15.41
N CYS A 302 8.65 32.77 15.99
CA CYS A 302 9.67 33.10 16.98
C CYS A 302 9.57 32.21 18.22
N GLU A 303 8.36 32.03 18.77
CA GLU A 303 8.12 31.13 19.91
C GLU A 303 8.52 29.69 19.58
N PHE A 304 8.22 29.24 18.36
CA PHE A 304 8.66 27.93 17.88
C PHE A 304 10.20 27.82 17.86
N CYS A 305 10.87 28.80 17.27
CA CYS A 305 12.34 28.81 17.18
C CYS A 305 12.98 28.82 18.58
N ASP A 306 12.48 29.64 19.50
CA ASP A 306 12.99 29.73 20.88
C ASP A 306 12.82 28.39 21.61
N LYS A 307 11.64 27.75 21.48
CA LYS A 307 11.35 26.46 22.12
C LYS A 307 12.22 25.32 21.61
N HIS A 308 12.58 25.35 20.32
CA HIS A 308 13.38 24.31 19.68
C HIS A 308 14.88 24.65 19.58
N LEU A 309 15.34 25.68 20.32
CA LEU A 309 16.73 26.13 20.33
C LEU A 309 17.28 26.46 18.93
N MET A 310 16.40 26.89 18.03
CA MET A 310 16.77 27.39 16.72
C MET A 310 17.15 28.86 16.82
N SER A 311 18.05 29.33 15.95
CA SER A 311 18.34 30.76 15.87
C SER A 311 17.04 31.54 15.60
N PRO A 312 16.72 32.61 16.36
CA PRO A 312 15.45 33.33 16.27
C PRO A 312 15.22 34.00 14.90
N MET A 313 16.23 34.00 14.03
CA MET A 313 16.20 34.53 12.68
C MET A 313 16.23 33.44 11.61
N THR A 314 16.05 32.16 11.94
CA THR A 314 16.07 31.05 10.97
C THR A 314 14.68 30.48 10.79
N MET A 315 14.19 30.47 9.54
CA MET A 315 12.88 29.88 9.23
C MET A 315 12.92 28.37 9.45
N PRO A 316 12.02 27.76 10.24
CA PRO A 316 11.95 26.31 10.40
C PRO A 316 11.57 25.62 9.08
N ARG A 317 12.11 24.42 8.85
CA ARG A 317 11.76 23.56 7.71
C ARG A 317 10.40 22.91 7.92
N GLU A 318 9.77 22.48 6.82
CA GLU A 318 8.46 21.81 6.87
C GLU A 318 8.46 20.59 7.79
N HIS A 319 9.45 19.71 7.65
CA HIS A 319 9.55 18.51 8.49
C HIS A 319 9.80 18.82 9.97
N GLU A 320 10.46 19.94 10.31
CA GLU A 320 10.71 20.33 11.70
C GLU A 320 9.40 20.77 12.37
N LEU A 321 8.55 21.52 11.65
CA LEU A 321 7.21 21.87 12.09
C LEU A 321 6.32 20.62 12.22
N GLU A 322 6.40 19.69 11.29
CA GLU A 322 5.63 18.43 11.32
C GLU A 322 6.03 17.54 12.51
N LEU A 323 7.33 17.35 12.75
CA LEU A 323 7.84 16.57 13.89
C LEU A 323 7.44 17.17 15.23
N ALA A 324 7.31 18.50 15.31
CA ALA A 324 6.83 19.20 16.49
C ALA A 324 5.30 19.26 16.60
N GLY A 325 4.56 18.62 15.69
CA GLY A 325 3.10 18.61 15.67
C GLY A 325 2.47 19.96 15.26
N ARG A 326 3.25 20.88 14.71
CA ARG A 326 2.83 22.23 14.27
C ARG A 326 2.43 22.25 12.79
N THR A 327 1.56 21.32 12.40
CA THR A 327 1.01 21.26 11.03
C THR A 327 0.15 22.49 10.67
N ASP A 328 -0.35 23.19 11.70
CA ASP A 328 -1.03 24.48 11.59
C ASP A 328 -0.13 25.53 10.93
N LEU A 329 1.09 25.70 11.47
CA LEU A 329 2.08 26.64 10.96
C LEU A 329 2.52 26.28 9.55
N SER A 330 2.84 25.00 9.29
CA SER A 330 3.21 24.53 7.95
C SER A 330 2.13 24.86 6.92
N SER A 331 0.86 24.56 7.24
CA SER A 331 -0.27 24.86 6.35
C SER A 331 -0.45 26.35 6.09
N ILE A 332 -0.29 27.20 7.11
CA ILE A 332 -0.37 28.66 6.98
C ILE A 332 0.75 29.16 6.06
N ILE A 333 1.97 28.68 6.26
CA ILE A 333 3.15 29.07 5.48
C ILE A 333 2.98 28.67 4.01
N LEU A 334 2.56 27.43 3.73
CA LEU A 334 2.29 26.95 2.38
C LEU A 334 1.19 27.79 1.71
N SER A 335 0.14 28.15 2.44
CA SER A 335 -0.95 28.99 1.91
C SER A 335 -0.52 30.41 1.53
N ARG A 336 0.58 30.91 2.11
CA ARG A 336 1.17 32.23 1.81
C ARG A 336 2.18 32.22 0.67
N GLY A 337 2.38 31.07 0.02
CA GLY A 337 3.29 30.92 -1.11
C GLY A 337 4.59 30.20 -0.77
N GLY A 338 4.62 29.46 0.34
CA GLY A 338 5.72 28.60 0.72
C GLY A 338 6.71 29.24 1.69
N PHE A 339 7.54 28.39 2.27
CA PHE A 339 8.45 28.75 3.36
C PHE A 339 9.48 29.82 2.97
N GLU A 340 9.98 29.81 1.73
CA GLU A 340 10.98 30.79 1.26
C GLU A 340 10.40 32.20 1.17
N LYS A 341 9.18 32.33 0.65
CA LYS A 341 8.51 33.61 0.53
C LYS A 341 8.16 34.18 1.91
N VAL A 342 7.63 33.34 2.81
CA VAL A 342 7.31 33.75 4.18
C VAL A 342 8.57 34.15 4.94
N ALA A 343 9.67 33.41 4.79
CA ALA A 343 10.96 33.78 5.38
C ALA A 343 11.39 35.18 4.93
N GLY A 344 11.34 35.47 3.62
CA GLY A 344 11.65 36.80 3.08
C GLY A 344 10.71 37.89 3.57
N GLU A 345 9.41 37.61 3.71
CA GLU A 345 8.43 38.55 4.26
C GLU A 345 8.65 38.85 5.75
N MET A 346 9.13 37.87 6.52
CA MET A 346 9.38 37.98 7.96
C MET A 346 10.82 38.43 8.30
N GLY A 347 11.68 38.65 7.30
CA GLY A 347 13.09 38.95 7.54
C GLY A 347 13.88 37.79 8.16
N MET A 348 13.32 36.58 8.15
CA MET A 348 13.98 35.36 8.60
C MET A 348 14.87 34.83 7.47
N LYS A 349 16.03 34.31 7.81
CA LYS A 349 16.91 33.59 6.90
C LYS A 349 16.33 32.22 6.63
N PHE A 350 16.08 31.92 5.36
CA PHE A 350 15.70 30.59 4.96
C PHE A 350 16.91 29.65 5.11
N PRO A 351 16.75 28.41 5.64
CA PRO A 351 17.86 27.49 5.87
C PRO A 351 18.75 27.19 4.66
N THR A 352 18.25 27.38 3.42
CA THR A 352 19.09 27.24 2.21
C THR A 352 20.13 28.34 2.06
N GLN A 353 19.96 29.49 2.71
CA GLN A 353 20.93 30.59 2.71
C GLN A 353 21.93 30.51 3.89
N ILE A 354 21.69 29.66 4.90
CA ILE A 354 22.59 29.47 6.05
C ILE A 354 23.47 28.21 5.90
N VAL A 355 23.62 27.66 4.70
CA VAL A 355 24.70 26.68 4.49
C VAL A 355 25.99 27.46 4.20
N ASP A 356 26.40 28.29 5.17
CA ASP A 356 27.81 28.56 5.38
C ASP A 356 28.46 27.19 5.49
N ASN A 357 29.25 26.86 4.47
CA ASN A 357 29.95 25.63 4.20
C ASN A 357 30.05 24.70 5.44
N VAL A 358 28.99 23.91 5.74
CA VAL A 358 28.90 23.00 6.91
C VAL A 358 30.14 22.10 6.96
N TYR A 359 30.68 21.83 5.78
CA TYR A 359 31.99 21.26 5.58
C TYR A 359 32.91 22.33 4.97
N PRO A 360 33.62 23.12 5.79
CA PRO A 360 34.46 24.22 5.30
C PRO A 360 35.64 23.71 4.46
N THR A 361 36.04 22.46 4.69
CA THR A 361 37.11 21.78 3.97
C THR A 361 36.62 20.46 3.40
N LEU A 362 37.23 20.05 2.27
CA LEU A 362 36.97 18.75 1.66
C LEU A 362 37.27 17.62 2.65
N SER A 363 38.31 17.77 3.47
CA SER A 363 38.70 16.79 4.49
C SER A 363 37.58 16.54 5.51
N SER A 364 36.93 17.61 6.01
CA SER A 364 35.82 17.50 6.95
C SER A 364 34.63 16.75 6.34
N LEU A 365 34.30 17.03 5.06
CA LEU A 365 33.26 16.31 4.35
C LEU A 365 33.61 14.82 4.17
N THR A 366 34.84 14.53 3.74
CA THR A 366 35.27 13.14 3.52
C THR A 366 35.29 12.32 4.81
N THR A 367 35.66 12.93 5.94
CA THR A 367 35.61 12.26 7.26
C THR A 367 34.17 11.91 7.64
N SER A 368 33.23 12.86 7.55
CA SER A 368 31.83 12.57 7.90
C SER A 368 31.16 11.57 6.95
N ILE A 369 31.55 11.52 5.67
CA ILE A 369 31.08 10.48 4.75
C ILE A 369 31.67 9.12 5.11
N GLN A 370 32.95 9.07 5.51
CA GLN A 370 33.59 7.84 5.93
C GLN A 370 32.94 7.28 7.21
N GLU A 371 32.70 8.13 8.21
CA GLU A 371 31.95 7.76 9.42
C GLU A 371 30.56 7.21 9.08
N PHE A 372 29.85 7.85 8.15
CA PHE A 372 28.55 7.36 7.69
C PHE A 372 28.65 5.97 7.03
N ILE A 373 29.66 5.75 6.19
CA ILE A 373 29.91 4.45 5.55
C ILE A 373 30.22 3.39 6.60
N ASP A 374 31.01 3.72 7.63
CA ASP A 374 31.37 2.79 8.70
C ASP A 374 30.18 2.41 9.56
N VAL A 375 29.34 3.38 9.95
CA VAL A 375 28.09 3.11 10.69
C VAL A 375 27.17 2.22 9.87
N ARG A 376 26.99 2.52 8.58
CA ARG A 376 26.14 1.73 7.70
C ARG A 376 26.71 0.33 7.45
N ALA A 377 28.03 0.17 7.35
CA ALA A 377 28.65 -1.12 7.14
C ALA A 377 28.37 -2.07 8.32
N LEU A 378 28.32 -1.56 9.56
CA LEU A 378 27.99 -2.35 10.75
C LEU A 378 26.55 -2.90 10.75
N GLU A 379 25.66 -2.33 9.94
CA GLU A 379 24.28 -2.83 9.77
C GLU A 379 24.19 -3.99 8.76
N LEU A 380 25.26 -4.28 8.00
CA LEU A 380 25.32 -5.35 7.01
C LEU A 380 25.90 -6.64 7.61
N ASP A 381 25.49 -7.80 7.07
CA ASP A 381 26.07 -9.10 7.43
C ASP A 381 27.58 -9.14 7.18
N SER A 382 28.31 -10.03 7.88
CA SER A 382 29.78 -10.13 7.84
C SER A 382 30.36 -10.20 6.42
N ASP A 383 29.66 -10.88 5.51
CA ASP A 383 30.09 -11.07 4.12
C ASP A 383 29.86 -9.82 3.26
N GLN A 384 28.92 -8.96 3.65
CA GLN A 384 28.59 -7.70 2.97
C GLN A 384 29.28 -6.48 3.60
N PHE A 385 29.80 -6.61 4.82
CA PHE A 385 30.51 -5.56 5.56
C PHE A 385 31.67 -4.95 4.75
N GLU A 386 32.60 -5.80 4.28
CA GLU A 386 33.76 -5.37 3.49
C GLU A 386 33.35 -4.80 2.12
N ILE A 387 32.25 -5.32 1.55
CA ILE A 387 31.72 -4.84 0.29
C ILE A 387 31.14 -3.43 0.47
N GLY A 388 30.35 -3.20 1.54
CA GLY A 388 29.70 -1.93 1.82
C GLY A 388 30.68 -0.76 1.97
N ARG A 389 31.84 -0.99 2.58
CA ARG A 389 32.91 0.01 2.75
C ARG A 389 33.53 0.47 1.44
N LEU A 390 33.48 -0.37 0.40
CA LEU A 390 34.06 -0.04 -0.90
C LEU A 390 33.14 0.82 -1.76
N PHE A 391 31.88 1.06 -1.36
CA PHE A 391 30.90 1.79 -2.15
C PHE A 391 30.51 3.15 -1.57
N MET A 392 30.45 4.15 -2.44
CA MET A 392 29.87 5.46 -2.16
C MET A 392 28.35 5.34 -2.00
N PRO A 393 27.77 5.71 -0.84
CA PRO A 393 26.33 5.74 -0.64
C PRO A 393 25.64 6.68 -1.63
N ARG A 394 24.37 6.41 -1.95
CA ARG A 394 23.53 7.26 -2.81
C ARG A 394 22.99 8.46 -2.02
N TYR A 395 22.52 9.48 -2.74
CA TYR A 395 21.82 10.60 -2.10
C TYR A 395 20.61 10.14 -1.26
N ASP A 396 19.89 9.11 -1.72
CA ASP A 396 18.75 8.58 -0.99
C ASP A 396 19.18 7.89 0.31
N ASP A 397 20.35 7.23 0.31
CA ASP A 397 20.90 6.63 1.54
C ASP A 397 21.17 7.73 2.57
N PHE A 398 21.78 8.86 2.19
CA PHE A 398 22.00 9.96 3.14
C PHE A 398 20.67 10.55 3.67
N ARG A 399 19.68 10.75 2.78
CA ARG A 399 18.35 11.28 3.17
C ARG A 399 17.60 10.36 4.12
N MET A 400 17.65 9.06 3.89
CA MET A 400 16.98 8.07 4.74
C MET A 400 17.45 8.15 6.20
N TYR A 401 18.70 8.54 6.43
CA TYR A 401 19.28 8.71 7.76
C TYR A 401 19.25 10.18 8.22
N GLY A 402 18.47 11.05 7.56
CA GLY A 402 18.36 12.47 7.90
C GLY A 402 19.63 13.29 7.64
N ARG A 403 20.61 12.76 6.90
CA ARG A 403 21.89 13.40 6.60
C ARG A 403 21.85 14.26 5.34
N ASP A 404 20.90 15.19 5.30
CA ASP A 404 20.79 16.17 4.21
C ASP A 404 22.00 17.12 4.14
N ASP A 405 22.66 17.35 5.28
CA ASP A 405 23.94 18.05 5.40
C ASP A 405 25.00 17.47 4.45
N LEU A 406 25.16 16.14 4.45
CA LEU A 406 26.08 15.43 3.56
C LEU A 406 25.67 15.58 2.09
N VAL A 407 24.37 15.51 1.78
CA VAL A 407 23.87 15.72 0.41
C VAL A 407 24.25 17.11 -0.11
N HIS A 408 24.10 18.14 0.72
CA HIS A 408 24.47 19.51 0.39
C HIS A 408 25.99 19.67 0.23
N GLY A 409 26.78 19.13 1.16
CA GLY A 409 28.25 19.13 1.07
C GLY A 409 28.75 18.41 -0.18
N ILE A 410 28.20 17.24 -0.49
CA ILE A 410 28.54 16.51 -1.71
C ILE A 410 28.26 17.36 -2.96
N ARG A 411 27.14 18.08 -3.00
CA ARG A 411 26.79 18.96 -4.14
C ARG A 411 27.72 20.16 -4.25
N SER A 412 28.09 20.82 -3.14
CA SER A 412 29.00 21.96 -3.16
C SER A 412 30.40 21.58 -3.65
N TYR A 413 30.88 20.38 -3.32
CA TYR A 413 32.17 19.87 -3.78
C TYR A 413 32.16 19.20 -5.17
N GLY A 414 31.13 19.45 -5.99
CA GLY A 414 31.05 19.01 -7.39
C GLY A 414 30.36 17.66 -7.61
N GLY A 415 29.59 17.21 -6.63
CA GLY A 415 28.71 16.06 -6.72
C GLY A 415 29.38 14.72 -6.37
N ILE A 416 28.51 13.71 -6.20
CA ILE A 416 28.86 12.39 -5.66
C ILE A 416 29.97 11.67 -6.43
N ARG A 417 30.06 11.88 -7.76
CA ARG A 417 31.08 11.24 -8.61
C ARG A 417 32.49 11.77 -8.35
N LYS A 418 32.62 13.09 -8.21
CA LYS A 418 33.90 13.74 -7.96
C LYS A 418 34.42 13.33 -6.58
N LEU A 419 33.53 13.30 -5.60
CA LEU A 419 33.88 12.94 -4.24
C LEU A 419 34.21 11.45 -4.08
N ALA A 420 33.47 10.56 -4.74
CA ALA A 420 33.80 9.14 -4.78
C ALA A 420 35.22 8.90 -5.34
N LYS A 421 35.63 9.65 -6.38
CA LYS A 421 36.99 9.59 -6.92
C LYS A 421 38.04 10.07 -5.91
N VAL A 422 37.75 11.13 -5.15
CA VAL A 422 38.65 11.64 -4.11
C VAL A 422 38.82 10.63 -2.98
N MET A 423 37.74 10.00 -2.55
CA MET A 423 37.74 9.02 -1.45
C MET A 423 38.12 7.59 -1.89
N ASN A 424 38.45 7.39 -3.16
CA ASN A 424 38.69 6.06 -3.74
C ASN A 424 37.53 5.06 -3.52
N LEU A 425 36.29 5.56 -3.48
CA LEU A 425 35.07 4.78 -3.32
C LEU A 425 34.47 4.43 -4.68
N ARG A 426 33.91 3.23 -4.81
CA ARG A 426 33.17 2.80 -6.00
C ARG A 426 31.76 3.37 -5.95
N LEU A 427 31.25 3.96 -7.03
CA LEU A 427 29.85 4.39 -7.03
C LEU A 427 28.93 3.16 -6.94
N HIS A 428 27.89 3.22 -6.08
CA HIS A 428 26.84 2.21 -6.04
C HIS A 428 26.26 2.05 -7.45
N ARG A 429 26.58 0.94 -8.11
CA ARG A 429 26.19 0.70 -9.50
C ARG A 429 24.72 0.34 -9.58
N THR A 430 23.81 1.31 -9.42
CA THR A 430 22.66 1.33 -10.34
C THR A 430 23.23 1.54 -11.72
N ALA A 431 23.61 0.45 -12.39
CA ALA A 431 24.12 0.42 -13.76
C ALA A 431 24.90 1.69 -14.11
N THR A 432 26.10 1.86 -13.55
CA THR A 432 27.04 2.81 -14.15
C THR A 432 27.07 2.51 -15.64
N TYR A 433 26.78 3.53 -16.44
CA TYR A 433 26.46 3.50 -17.86
C TYR A 433 27.45 2.73 -18.76
N SER A 434 28.61 2.27 -18.26
CA SER A 434 29.66 1.70 -19.10
C SER A 434 29.18 0.49 -19.90
N TYR A 435 28.49 -0.49 -19.29
CA TYR A 435 27.98 -1.67 -20.02
C TYR A 435 26.53 -1.53 -20.55
N LYS A 436 25.89 -0.36 -20.40
CA LYS A 436 24.70 -0.06 -21.21
C LYS A 436 25.08 0.30 -22.65
N GLU A 437 26.21 0.98 -22.81
CA GLU A 437 26.72 1.43 -24.11
C GLU A 437 27.77 0.48 -24.69
N ASP A 438 28.47 -0.28 -23.83
CA ASP A 438 29.47 -1.28 -24.25
C ASP A 438 28.98 -2.72 -24.06
N MET A 439 28.81 -3.42 -25.17
CA MET A 439 28.46 -4.84 -25.19
C MET A 439 29.58 -5.75 -24.66
N VAL A 440 30.85 -5.33 -24.75
CA VAL A 440 31.99 -6.11 -24.27
C VAL A 440 31.98 -6.15 -22.75
N GLY A 441 31.88 -4.99 -22.09
CA GLY A 441 31.77 -4.92 -20.63
C GLY A 441 30.51 -5.61 -20.08
N LEU A 442 29.39 -5.57 -20.81
CA LEU A 442 28.20 -6.34 -20.42
C LEU A 442 28.49 -7.84 -20.45
N GLY A 443 29.22 -8.29 -21.47
CA GLY A 443 29.57 -9.68 -21.63
C GLY A 443 30.50 -10.21 -20.54
N GLU A 444 31.55 -9.47 -20.20
CA GLU A 444 32.46 -9.81 -19.10
C GLU A 444 31.72 -9.89 -17.76
N ALA A 445 30.80 -8.96 -17.50
CA ALA A 445 30.01 -8.94 -16.28
C ALA A 445 29.01 -10.11 -16.18
N ILE A 446 28.45 -10.55 -17.31
CA ILE A 446 27.60 -11.76 -17.39
C ILE A 446 28.44 -13.01 -17.18
N SER A 447 29.62 -13.11 -17.80
CA SER A 447 30.53 -14.25 -17.64
C SER A 447 31.04 -14.39 -16.20
N ALA A 448 31.39 -13.27 -15.55
CA ALA A 448 31.76 -13.25 -14.13
C ALA A 448 30.60 -13.75 -13.27
N PHE A 449 29.38 -13.25 -13.52
CA PHE A 449 28.19 -13.72 -12.81
C PHE A 449 27.94 -15.23 -13.00
N GLN A 450 28.12 -15.76 -14.21
CA GLN A 450 27.98 -17.19 -14.48
C GLN A 450 29.01 -18.02 -13.70
N SER A 451 30.27 -17.56 -13.67
CA SER A 451 31.35 -18.20 -12.91
C SER A 451 31.06 -18.21 -11.40
N ASP A 452 30.69 -17.05 -10.84
CA ASP A 452 30.42 -16.89 -9.40
C ASP A 452 29.26 -17.77 -8.92
N HIS A 453 28.24 -17.96 -9.78
CA HIS A 453 27.04 -18.72 -9.45
C HIS A 453 27.01 -20.14 -10.04
N LYS A 454 28.14 -20.65 -10.55
CA LYS A 454 28.27 -22.01 -11.12
C LYS A 454 27.22 -22.29 -12.21
N LEU A 455 26.87 -21.28 -13.00
CA LEU A 455 25.98 -21.42 -14.15
C LEU A 455 26.78 -21.82 -15.40
N SER A 456 26.15 -22.52 -16.33
CA SER A 456 26.81 -22.94 -17.57
C SER A 456 27.27 -21.71 -18.37
N SER A 457 28.54 -21.69 -18.77
CA SER A 457 29.14 -20.57 -19.50
C SER A 457 28.54 -20.36 -20.88
N ASP A 458 27.88 -21.37 -21.45
CA ASP A 458 27.21 -21.29 -22.77
C ASP A 458 25.77 -20.78 -22.70
N VAL A 459 25.25 -20.47 -21.51
CA VAL A 459 23.82 -20.18 -21.30
C VAL A 459 23.59 -18.85 -20.58
N LEU A 460 22.90 -17.91 -21.24
CA LEU A 460 22.57 -16.61 -20.66
C LEU A 460 21.65 -16.77 -19.41
N PRO A 461 22.01 -16.21 -18.25
CA PRO A 461 21.17 -16.23 -17.05
C PRO A 461 19.81 -15.56 -17.27
N THR A 462 18.75 -16.09 -16.67
CA THR A 462 17.39 -15.52 -16.75
C THR A 462 17.21 -14.26 -15.89
N TYR A 463 16.21 -13.43 -16.20
CA TYR A 463 15.91 -12.25 -15.38
C TYR A 463 15.58 -12.61 -13.93
N ALA A 464 14.98 -13.78 -13.70
CA ALA A 464 14.68 -14.28 -12.37
C ALA A 464 15.98 -14.58 -11.60
N GLN A 465 16.91 -15.32 -12.19
CA GLN A 465 18.23 -15.60 -11.59
C GLN A 465 19.01 -14.32 -11.28
N LEU A 466 19.01 -13.36 -12.20
CA LEU A 466 19.65 -12.06 -11.99
C LEU A 466 18.97 -11.25 -10.87
N ARG A 467 17.65 -11.30 -10.78
CA ARG A 467 16.88 -10.57 -9.75
C ARG A 467 17.08 -11.19 -8.37
N GLU A 468 17.04 -12.52 -8.28
CA GLU A 468 17.27 -13.28 -7.04
C GLU A 468 18.64 -12.95 -6.42
N LYS A 469 19.66 -12.73 -7.26
CA LYS A 469 21.00 -12.34 -6.81
C LYS A 469 21.24 -10.82 -6.77
N GLY A 470 20.17 -10.01 -6.86
CA GLY A 470 20.25 -8.56 -6.74
C GLY A 470 20.97 -7.84 -7.89
N ARG A 471 21.29 -8.53 -8.99
CA ARG A 471 22.00 -7.99 -10.16
C ARG A 471 21.07 -7.26 -11.13
N LEU A 472 20.34 -6.27 -10.59
CA LEU A 472 19.44 -5.41 -11.35
C LEU A 472 20.17 -4.58 -12.42
N ASP A 473 21.47 -4.35 -12.24
CA ASP A 473 22.34 -3.68 -13.19
C ASP A 473 22.47 -4.47 -14.51
N LEU A 474 22.68 -5.78 -14.43
CA LEU A 474 22.74 -6.67 -15.59
C LEU A 474 21.39 -6.74 -16.31
N ILE A 475 20.28 -6.80 -15.56
CA ILE A 475 18.92 -6.74 -16.13
C ILE A 475 18.73 -5.46 -16.96
N ALA A 476 19.13 -4.31 -16.41
CA ALA A 476 19.04 -3.03 -17.10
C ALA A 476 19.94 -2.96 -18.34
N GLY A 477 21.17 -3.49 -18.25
CA GLY A 477 22.11 -3.59 -19.38
C GLY A 477 21.56 -4.48 -20.51
N ILE A 478 21.00 -5.63 -20.17
CA ILE A 478 20.37 -6.55 -21.13
C ILE A 478 19.19 -5.89 -21.83
N LYS A 479 18.29 -5.24 -21.07
CA LYS A 479 17.14 -4.52 -21.66
C LYS A 479 17.57 -3.38 -22.58
N HIS A 480 18.64 -2.66 -22.23
CA HIS A 480 19.15 -1.55 -23.04
C HIS A 480 19.70 -2.04 -24.38
N ASN A 481 20.40 -3.18 -24.40
CA ASN A 481 21.01 -3.76 -25.60
C ASN A 481 20.03 -4.64 -26.42
N GLY A 482 18.73 -4.34 -26.39
CA GLY A 482 17.72 -5.04 -27.19
C GLY A 482 17.14 -6.30 -26.55
N GLY A 483 17.35 -6.50 -25.24
CA GLY A 483 16.80 -7.62 -24.48
C GLY A 483 17.64 -8.90 -24.57
N MET A 484 17.17 -9.96 -23.91
CA MET A 484 17.92 -11.22 -23.80
C MET A 484 18.24 -11.85 -25.17
N ASN A 485 17.37 -11.69 -26.18
CA ASN A 485 17.59 -12.32 -27.49
C ASN A 485 18.78 -11.70 -28.20
N SER A 486 18.81 -10.36 -28.22
CA SER A 486 19.88 -9.58 -28.81
C SER A 486 21.20 -9.85 -28.10
N VAL A 487 21.22 -9.79 -26.77
CA VAL A 487 22.45 -10.02 -25.99
C VAL A 487 22.94 -11.46 -26.10
N ALA A 488 22.06 -12.46 -26.02
CA ALA A 488 22.44 -13.86 -26.19
C ALA A 488 23.06 -14.10 -27.58
N SER A 489 22.41 -13.59 -28.64
CA SER A 489 22.90 -13.73 -30.00
C SER A 489 24.23 -13.00 -30.22
N ALA A 490 24.38 -11.79 -29.68
CA ALA A 490 25.59 -10.99 -29.82
C ALA A 490 26.79 -11.60 -29.07
N MET A 491 26.54 -12.29 -27.95
CA MET A 491 27.56 -12.95 -27.16
C MET A 491 27.79 -14.43 -27.54
N GLY A 492 27.05 -14.99 -28.50
CA GLY A 492 27.10 -16.41 -28.81
C GLY A 492 26.58 -17.32 -27.69
N LEU A 493 25.80 -16.79 -26.75
CA LEU A 493 25.19 -17.54 -25.65
C LEU A 493 23.85 -18.13 -26.09
N LYS A 494 23.50 -19.30 -25.58
CA LYS A 494 22.14 -19.87 -25.70
C LYS A 494 21.26 -19.22 -24.65
N GLN A 495 20.04 -18.84 -25.03
CA GLN A 495 19.04 -18.51 -24.02
C GLN A 495 18.60 -19.77 -23.28
N GLN A 496 18.41 -19.65 -21.97
CA GLN A 496 17.59 -20.62 -21.24
C GLN A 496 16.19 -20.62 -21.86
N ARG A 497 15.87 -21.66 -22.64
CA ARG A 497 14.54 -21.86 -23.25
C ARG A 497 13.47 -22.22 -22.21
N GLY A 498 13.59 -21.74 -20.98
CA GLY A 498 12.65 -22.01 -19.90
C GLY A 498 11.23 -21.63 -20.27
N ALA A 499 11.01 -20.43 -20.82
CA ALA A 499 9.66 -19.96 -21.16
C ALA A 499 9.02 -20.73 -22.33
N LYS A 500 9.78 -21.10 -23.37
CA LYS A 500 9.25 -21.89 -24.50
C LYS A 500 8.96 -23.33 -24.09
N ILE A 501 9.85 -23.94 -23.30
CA ILE A 501 9.66 -25.30 -22.78
C ILE A 501 8.48 -25.34 -21.81
N LEU A 502 8.34 -24.34 -20.93
CA LEU A 502 7.15 -24.22 -20.08
C LEU A 502 5.89 -24.00 -20.92
N ALA A 503 5.89 -23.10 -21.90
CA ALA A 503 4.70 -22.88 -22.73
C ALA A 503 4.27 -24.12 -23.52
N SER A 504 5.22 -24.92 -24.02
CA SER A 504 4.91 -26.22 -24.62
C SER A 504 4.44 -27.24 -23.59
N ARG A 505 5.02 -27.30 -22.39
CA ARG A 505 4.60 -28.18 -21.30
C ARG A 505 3.20 -27.83 -20.79
N LEU A 506 2.91 -26.54 -20.59
CA LEU A 506 1.61 -26.05 -20.14
C LEU A 506 0.48 -26.40 -21.12
N LYS A 507 0.81 -26.56 -22.41
CA LYS A 507 -0.12 -27.01 -23.46
C LYS A 507 -0.21 -28.53 -23.60
N ASP A 508 0.72 -29.27 -23.01
CA ASP A 508 0.76 -30.73 -23.09
C ASP A 508 -0.17 -31.34 -22.03
N VAL A 509 -1.28 -31.90 -22.50
CA VAL A 509 -2.32 -32.50 -21.65
C VAL A 509 -1.81 -33.74 -20.93
N GLU A 510 -0.92 -34.53 -21.55
CA GLU A 510 -0.38 -35.75 -20.93
C GLU A 510 0.59 -35.41 -19.81
N TRP A 511 1.41 -34.38 -20.00
CA TRP A 511 2.24 -33.84 -18.91
C TRP A 511 1.37 -33.35 -17.75
N LEU A 512 0.35 -32.53 -18.03
CA LEU A 512 -0.57 -32.02 -17.01
C LEU A 512 -1.24 -33.16 -16.24
N LYS A 513 -1.74 -34.17 -16.95
CA LYS A 513 -2.34 -35.38 -16.37
C LYS A 513 -1.36 -36.10 -15.44
N SER A 514 -0.14 -36.35 -15.91
CA SER A 514 0.89 -37.03 -15.09
C SER A 514 1.23 -36.27 -13.81
N GLU A 515 1.26 -34.94 -13.85
CA GLU A 515 1.56 -34.12 -12.68
C GLU A 515 0.38 -34.03 -11.72
N LEU A 516 -0.85 -33.90 -12.20
CA LEU A 516 -2.05 -33.87 -11.35
C LEU A 516 -2.31 -35.22 -10.67
N THR A 517 -2.04 -36.34 -11.34
CA THR A 517 -2.18 -37.68 -10.73
C THR A 517 -1.24 -37.91 -9.53
N ARG A 518 -0.20 -37.09 -9.35
CA ARG A 518 0.66 -37.16 -8.15
C ARG A 518 -0.01 -36.60 -6.90
N PHE A 519 -1.07 -35.80 -7.06
CA PHE A 519 -1.86 -35.26 -5.95
C PHE A 519 -2.96 -36.23 -5.49
N GLY A 520 -3.16 -37.36 -6.19
CA GLY A 520 -4.15 -38.39 -5.85
C GLY A 520 -5.09 -38.72 -7.01
N HIS A 521 -6.19 -39.39 -6.68
CA HIS A 521 -7.27 -39.73 -7.63
C HIS A 521 -8.30 -38.60 -7.81
N ASP A 522 -8.31 -37.64 -6.88
CA ASP A 522 -9.19 -36.49 -6.89
C ASP A 522 -8.46 -35.27 -7.47
N MET A 523 -9.21 -34.39 -8.13
CA MET A 523 -8.68 -33.17 -8.73
C MET A 523 -8.31 -32.17 -7.62
N PRO A 524 -7.02 -31.81 -7.46
CA PRO A 524 -6.61 -30.90 -6.40
C PRO A 524 -7.28 -29.53 -6.56
N THR A 525 -7.53 -28.86 -5.44
CA THR A 525 -8.06 -27.49 -5.43
C THR A 525 -7.00 -26.52 -5.96
N ILE A 526 -7.42 -25.33 -6.43
CA ILE A 526 -6.46 -24.29 -6.85
C ILE A 526 -5.59 -23.88 -5.66
N GLN A 527 -6.17 -23.82 -4.46
CA GLN A 527 -5.45 -23.50 -3.24
C GLN A 527 -4.40 -24.56 -2.90
N GLU A 528 -4.72 -25.85 -2.99
CA GLU A 528 -3.73 -26.92 -2.80
C GLU A 528 -2.56 -26.81 -3.78
N LEU A 529 -2.84 -26.51 -5.06
CA LEU A 529 -1.78 -26.30 -6.05
C LEU A 529 -0.91 -25.07 -5.72
N LEU A 530 -1.49 -23.99 -5.19
CA LEU A 530 -0.76 -22.80 -4.76
C LEU A 530 0.05 -23.04 -3.48
N ASP A 531 -0.50 -23.77 -2.51
CA ASP A 531 0.17 -24.12 -1.26
C ASP A 531 1.41 -25.00 -1.51
N HIS A 532 1.36 -25.82 -2.57
CA HIS A 532 2.50 -26.60 -3.06
C HIS A 532 3.44 -25.80 -4.00
N GLY A 533 3.19 -24.50 -4.20
CA GLY A 533 3.99 -23.63 -5.07
C GLY A 533 3.89 -23.96 -6.57
N ARG A 534 2.91 -24.77 -6.99
CA ARG A 534 2.72 -25.24 -8.36
C ARG A 534 1.87 -24.27 -9.19
N VAL A 535 2.34 -23.04 -9.30
CA VAL A 535 1.72 -21.97 -10.10
C VAL A 535 1.67 -22.33 -11.60
N ASP A 536 2.61 -23.17 -12.05
CA ASP A 536 2.61 -23.76 -13.39
C ASP A 536 1.36 -24.61 -13.65
N LEU A 537 0.99 -25.49 -12.72
CA LEU A 537 -0.21 -26.33 -12.84
C LEU A 537 -1.48 -25.49 -12.81
N VAL A 538 -1.58 -24.48 -11.94
CA VAL A 538 -2.72 -23.54 -11.92
C VAL A 538 -2.92 -22.87 -13.28
N LYS A 539 -1.82 -22.40 -13.91
CA LYS A 539 -1.86 -21.80 -15.25
C LYS A 539 -2.26 -22.80 -16.32
N SER A 540 -1.74 -24.02 -16.27
CA SER A 540 -2.09 -25.08 -17.21
C SER A 540 -3.56 -25.47 -17.08
N VAL A 541 -4.07 -25.59 -15.84
CA VAL A 541 -5.48 -25.89 -15.57
C VAL A 541 -6.40 -24.83 -16.17
N ARG A 542 -6.06 -23.53 -15.99
CA ARG A 542 -6.79 -22.42 -16.61
C ARG A 542 -6.73 -22.46 -18.14
N LEU A 543 -5.55 -22.76 -18.70
CA LEU A 543 -5.33 -22.84 -20.14
C LEU A 543 -6.21 -23.91 -20.80
N HIS A 544 -6.41 -25.05 -20.14
CA HIS A 544 -7.20 -26.19 -20.62
C HIS A 544 -8.68 -26.12 -20.20
N GLY A 545 -9.21 -24.93 -19.91
CA GLY A 545 -10.64 -24.72 -19.69
C GLY A 545 -11.11 -24.87 -18.24
N GLY A 546 -10.20 -24.77 -17.27
CA GLY A 546 -10.52 -24.77 -15.84
C GLY A 546 -10.53 -26.14 -15.19
N ARG A 547 -10.78 -26.17 -13.87
CA ARG A 547 -10.62 -27.36 -13.02
C ARG A 547 -11.51 -28.53 -13.47
N GLU A 548 -12.77 -28.27 -13.80
CA GLU A 548 -13.73 -29.30 -14.21
C GLU A 548 -13.37 -29.94 -15.55
N THR A 549 -13.02 -29.11 -16.54
CA THR A 549 -12.60 -29.58 -17.87
C THR A 549 -11.35 -30.44 -17.76
N VAL A 550 -10.38 -30.01 -16.97
CA VAL A 550 -9.13 -30.73 -16.76
C VAL A 550 -9.36 -32.02 -15.98
N ALA A 551 -10.23 -32.02 -14.97
CA ALA A 551 -10.59 -33.25 -14.26
C ALA A 551 -11.22 -34.28 -15.20
N GLN A 552 -12.12 -33.85 -16.10
CA GLN A 552 -12.69 -34.73 -17.13
C GLN A 552 -11.63 -35.24 -18.11
N LEU A 553 -10.72 -34.39 -18.58
CA LEU A 553 -9.63 -34.77 -19.49
C LEU A 553 -8.64 -35.74 -18.83
N CYS A 554 -8.35 -35.53 -17.55
CA CYS A 554 -7.40 -36.33 -16.79
C CYS A 554 -8.02 -37.60 -16.17
N GLY A 555 -9.36 -37.73 -16.16
CA GLY A 555 -10.06 -38.83 -15.51
C GLY A 555 -9.99 -38.76 -13.98
N LEU A 556 -9.91 -37.56 -13.41
CA LEU A 556 -9.89 -37.31 -11.97
C LEU A 556 -11.30 -36.99 -11.48
N ALA A 557 -11.64 -37.41 -10.25
CA ALA A 557 -12.92 -37.03 -9.65
C ALA A 557 -12.88 -35.57 -9.17
N VAL A 558 -13.97 -34.84 -9.38
CA VAL A 558 -14.15 -33.50 -8.80
C VAL A 558 -15.07 -33.65 -7.61
N ASP A 559 -14.57 -33.35 -6.42
CA ASP A 559 -15.41 -33.27 -5.24
C ASP A 559 -16.43 -32.12 -5.43
N ARG A 560 -17.70 -32.49 -5.54
CA ARG A 560 -18.79 -31.55 -5.84
C ARG A 560 -19.24 -30.80 -4.59
N ASP A 561 -18.95 -31.31 -3.39
CA ASP A 561 -19.47 -30.73 -2.16
C ASP A 561 -18.82 -29.37 -1.81
N LEU A 562 -17.70 -29.04 -2.46
CA LEU A 562 -17.00 -27.75 -2.33
C LEU A 562 -17.29 -26.74 -3.45
N THR A 563 -18.11 -27.11 -4.45
CA THR A 563 -18.35 -26.25 -5.64
C THR A 563 -19.38 -25.12 -5.44
N PHE A 564 -20.08 -25.10 -4.29
CA PHE A 564 -21.16 -24.12 -4.06
C PHE A 564 -20.69 -22.76 -3.51
N LEU A 565 -19.42 -22.65 -3.13
CA LEU A 565 -18.78 -21.35 -2.97
C LEU A 565 -18.18 -21.00 -4.33
N SER A 566 -18.90 -20.18 -5.10
CA SER A 566 -18.36 -19.55 -6.29
C SER A 566 -17.10 -18.79 -5.92
N GLU A 567 -15.94 -19.40 -6.17
CA GLU A 567 -14.68 -18.69 -6.25
C GLU A 567 -14.82 -17.70 -7.42
N ASP A 568 -15.38 -16.52 -7.17
CA ASP A 568 -15.49 -15.45 -8.15
C ASP A 568 -14.07 -14.94 -8.45
N PHE A 569 -13.49 -15.45 -9.54
CA PHE A 569 -12.07 -15.31 -9.89
C PHE A 569 -11.66 -13.92 -10.44
N SER A 570 -12.37 -12.85 -10.11
CA SER A 570 -12.07 -11.51 -10.62
C SER A 570 -10.92 -10.76 -9.92
N GLU A 571 -10.41 -11.24 -8.77
CA GLU A 571 -9.49 -10.42 -7.94
C GLU A 571 -8.04 -10.93 -7.81
N LEU A 572 -7.67 -12.07 -8.39
CA LEU A 572 -6.27 -12.55 -8.37
C LEU A 572 -5.50 -12.12 -9.63
N GLU A 573 -5.23 -10.81 -9.74
CA GLU A 573 -4.17 -10.28 -10.62
C GLU A 573 -2.79 -10.69 -10.06
N VAL A 574 -2.33 -11.90 -10.42
CA VAL A 574 -0.91 -12.22 -10.33
C VAL A 574 -0.18 -11.33 -11.32
N CYS A 575 0.76 -10.49 -10.87
CA CYS A 575 1.60 -9.61 -11.69
C CYS A 575 2.07 -10.27 -13.01
N GLU A 576 1.31 -10.09 -14.08
CA GLU A 576 1.70 -10.43 -15.45
C GLU A 576 2.61 -9.33 -15.97
N SER A 577 3.89 -9.63 -16.15
CA SER A 577 4.75 -8.83 -17.01
C SER A 577 4.54 -9.28 -18.45
N ASP A 578 3.92 -8.42 -19.25
CA ASP A 578 3.60 -8.55 -20.68
C ASP A 578 4.70 -9.22 -21.54
N GLU A 579 4.46 -10.47 -21.95
CA GLU A 579 5.04 -11.06 -23.17
C GLU A 579 3.98 -11.92 -23.87
N ALA A 580 3.05 -11.27 -24.59
CA ALA A 580 2.10 -11.94 -25.46
C ALA A 580 2.76 -12.31 -26.82
N LEU A 581 2.69 -13.60 -27.16
CA LEU A 581 3.21 -14.21 -28.37
C LEU A 581 2.37 -13.84 -29.61
N SER A 582 3.00 -13.25 -30.62
CA SER A 582 2.52 -13.28 -32.01
C SER A 582 3.50 -14.07 -32.88
N PHE A 583 3.06 -15.15 -33.51
CA PHE A 583 3.82 -15.83 -34.56
C PHE A 583 2.88 -16.21 -35.72
N SER A 584 3.20 -15.75 -36.92
CA SER A 584 2.58 -16.15 -38.19
C SER A 584 3.59 -16.97 -38.98
N ALA A 585 3.21 -18.20 -39.37
CA ALA A 585 3.99 -19.08 -40.23
C ALA A 585 3.66 -18.81 -41.70
N SER A 586 4.68 -18.72 -42.56
CA SER A 586 4.55 -18.57 -44.01
C SER A 586 4.88 -19.88 -44.72
N SER A 587 3.99 -20.33 -45.61
CA SER A 587 4.27 -21.32 -46.65
C SER A 587 3.69 -20.83 -47.99
N SER A 588 4.40 -21.17 -49.06
CA SER A 588 4.44 -20.63 -50.42
C SER A 588 3.24 -20.90 -51.37
N GLU A 589 2.83 -19.84 -52.10
CA GLU A 589 2.33 -19.69 -53.52
C GLU A 589 1.28 -20.65 -54.15
N PRO A 590 0.56 -20.29 -55.26
CA PRO A 590 0.69 -19.12 -56.17
C PRO A 590 -0.62 -18.33 -56.54
N GLU A 591 -0.40 -17.33 -57.39
CA GLU A 591 -1.11 -16.13 -57.89
C GLU A 591 -2.53 -16.22 -58.52
N VAL A 592 -3.42 -15.23 -58.25
CA VAL A 592 -4.54 -14.66 -59.08
C VAL A 592 -4.90 -13.23 -58.54
N PRO A 593 -5.35 -12.21 -59.34
CA PRO A 593 -4.89 -10.82 -59.17
C PRO A 593 -5.75 -9.82 -58.37
N ALA A 594 -5.03 -8.83 -57.82
CA ALA A 594 -5.35 -7.42 -57.57
C ALA A 594 -6.75 -7.03 -57.06
N LYS A 595 -6.91 -7.04 -55.73
CA LYS A 595 -7.76 -6.09 -54.99
C LYS A 595 -6.89 -5.21 -54.11
N ILE A 596 -7.18 -3.91 -54.15
CA ILE A 596 -6.51 -2.81 -53.45
C ILE A 596 -6.24 -3.17 -51.98
N GLN A 597 -4.97 -3.43 -51.64
CA GLN A 597 -4.50 -3.68 -50.27
C GLN A 597 -4.23 -2.34 -49.56
N THR A 598 -5.12 -1.91 -48.68
CA THR A 598 -4.93 -0.72 -47.81
C THR A 598 -4.57 -1.07 -46.36
N HIS A 599 -4.52 -2.36 -46.00
CA HIS A 599 -4.30 -2.80 -44.62
C HIS A 599 -2.82 -2.82 -44.17
N ASP A 600 -1.85 -2.91 -45.09
CA ASP A 600 -0.43 -3.09 -44.73
C ASP A 600 0.26 -1.81 -44.25
N ASN A 601 -0.23 -0.63 -44.65
CA ASN A 601 0.44 0.63 -44.34
C ASN A 601 0.32 1.02 -42.85
N ASP A 602 -0.70 0.51 -42.16
CA ASP A 602 -0.93 0.79 -40.76
C ASP A 602 -0.06 -0.09 -39.84
N GLN A 603 0.27 -1.31 -40.28
CA GLN A 603 1.25 -2.16 -39.59
C GLN A 603 2.67 -1.61 -39.72
N ALA A 604 3.05 -1.06 -40.88
CA ALA A 604 4.34 -0.41 -41.08
C ALA A 604 4.55 0.82 -40.18
N ARG A 605 3.47 1.49 -39.75
CA ARG A 605 3.54 2.60 -38.78
C ARG A 605 3.65 2.15 -37.32
N ARG A 606 3.25 0.91 -36.99
CA ARG A 606 3.37 0.35 -35.62
C ARG A 606 4.82 0.16 -35.18
N THR A 607 5.73 -0.05 -36.13
CA THR A 607 7.14 -0.38 -35.86
C THR A 607 8.07 0.84 -35.89
N GLN A 608 7.59 2.02 -36.30
CA GLN A 608 8.42 3.22 -36.28
C GLN A 608 8.51 3.80 -34.87
N TYR A 609 9.64 3.55 -34.21
CA TYR A 609 10.03 4.22 -32.99
C TYR A 609 9.93 5.74 -33.15
N ARG A 610 8.99 6.36 -32.42
CA ARG A 610 8.89 7.82 -32.32
C ARG A 610 9.77 8.29 -31.15
N PRO A 611 10.64 9.31 -31.32
CA PRO A 611 11.47 9.81 -30.24
C PRO A 611 10.66 10.22 -29.00
N PRO A 612 11.20 10.15 -27.76
CA PRO A 612 10.46 10.43 -26.51
C PRO A 612 9.78 11.81 -26.41
N HIS A 613 10.22 12.76 -27.23
CA HIS A 613 9.71 14.12 -27.32
C HIS A 613 8.81 14.37 -28.54
N TYR A 614 8.53 13.35 -29.36
CA TYR A 614 7.74 13.48 -30.58
C TYR A 614 6.35 14.09 -30.32
N PHE A 615 5.66 13.66 -29.27
CA PHE A 615 4.34 14.19 -28.91
C PHE A 615 4.38 15.41 -27.97
N ARG A 616 5.55 16.05 -27.76
CA ARG A 616 5.58 17.36 -27.06
C ARG A 616 4.96 18.46 -27.92
N ASP A 617 5.09 18.38 -29.24
CA ASP A 617 4.45 19.30 -30.17
C ASP A 617 3.00 18.89 -30.45
N PHE A 618 2.06 19.80 -30.19
CA PHE A 618 0.63 19.57 -30.42
C PHE A 618 0.31 19.36 -31.91
N SER A 619 1.10 19.96 -32.81
CA SER A 619 0.93 19.82 -34.27
C SER A 619 1.07 18.36 -34.72
N ARG A 620 1.97 17.61 -34.07
CA ARG A 620 2.15 16.18 -34.34
C ARG A 620 1.00 15.33 -33.79
N VAL A 621 0.48 15.68 -32.62
CA VAL A 621 -0.74 15.04 -32.08
C VAL A 621 -1.92 15.27 -33.01
N ARG A 622 -2.09 16.50 -33.53
CA ARG A 622 -3.13 16.84 -34.52
C ARG A 622 -3.03 15.96 -35.76
N SER A 623 -1.85 15.89 -36.39
CA SER A 623 -1.66 15.10 -37.61
C SER A 623 -1.91 13.60 -37.38
N GLU A 624 -1.45 13.06 -36.25
CA GLU A 624 -1.62 11.64 -35.93
C GLU A 624 -3.06 11.27 -35.57
N VAL A 625 -3.80 12.14 -34.86
CA VAL A 625 -5.24 11.94 -34.60
C VAL A 625 -6.04 12.03 -35.88
N SER A 626 -5.77 13.02 -36.75
CA SER A 626 -6.43 13.13 -38.05
C SER A 626 -6.16 11.92 -38.94
N ALA A 627 -4.91 11.45 -38.97
CA ALA A 627 -4.55 10.23 -39.70
C ALA A 627 -5.26 9.01 -39.13
N PHE A 628 -5.31 8.85 -37.81
CA PHE A 628 -6.02 7.75 -37.17
C PHE A 628 -7.51 7.75 -37.53
N ASN A 629 -8.17 8.90 -37.44
CA ASN A 629 -9.57 9.05 -37.82
C ASN A 629 -9.81 8.74 -39.29
N PHE A 630 -8.91 9.14 -40.17
CA PHE A 630 -9.03 8.84 -41.60
C PHE A 630 -9.05 7.33 -41.90
N TYR A 631 -8.27 6.53 -41.16
CA TYR A 631 -8.18 5.09 -41.38
C TYR A 631 -9.19 4.26 -40.58
N HIS A 632 -9.55 4.70 -39.37
CA HIS A 632 -10.20 3.82 -38.39
C HIS A 632 -11.44 4.38 -37.71
N GLY A 633 -11.78 5.65 -37.92
CA GLY A 633 -12.84 6.31 -37.16
C GLY A 633 -13.73 7.23 -38.01
N ASP A 634 -14.70 7.84 -37.35
CA ASP A 634 -15.54 8.85 -37.98
C ASP A 634 -14.79 10.18 -38.07
N GLN A 635 -14.77 10.77 -39.27
CA GLN A 635 -14.23 12.11 -39.45
C GLN A 635 -14.99 13.10 -38.53
N GLY A 636 -14.25 13.88 -37.75
CA GLY A 636 -14.83 14.84 -36.81
C GLY A 636 -15.11 14.29 -35.40
N VAL A 637 -14.85 13.01 -35.12
CA VAL A 637 -15.04 12.41 -33.79
C VAL A 637 -13.68 12.13 -33.13
N MET A 638 -13.57 12.36 -31.82
CA MET A 638 -12.36 12.03 -31.06
C MET A 638 -12.32 10.52 -30.77
N PRO A 639 -11.25 9.78 -31.14
CA PRO A 639 -11.10 8.37 -30.80
C PRO A 639 -11.19 8.12 -29.30
N THR A 640 -11.90 7.05 -28.92
CA THR A 640 -11.94 6.62 -27.52
C THR A 640 -10.60 6.04 -27.09
N ALA A 641 -10.34 5.99 -25.78
CA ALA A 641 -9.05 5.49 -25.28
C ALA A 641 -8.90 3.99 -25.62
N GLN A 642 -10.01 3.27 -25.60
CA GLN A 642 -10.09 1.86 -25.93
C GLN A 642 -9.89 1.59 -27.42
N GLU A 643 -10.38 2.45 -28.33
CA GLU A 643 -10.06 2.38 -29.76
C GLU A 643 -8.55 2.55 -30.01
N LEU A 644 -7.91 3.52 -29.35
CA LEU A 644 -6.47 3.72 -29.51
C LEU A 644 -5.67 2.53 -28.97
N ILE A 645 -6.05 1.99 -27.81
CA ILE A 645 -5.36 0.83 -27.20
C ILE A 645 -5.56 -0.44 -28.04
N SER A 646 -6.80 -0.75 -28.43
CA SER A 646 -7.10 -1.95 -29.24
C SER A 646 -6.41 -1.94 -30.61
N ARG A 647 -6.06 -0.76 -31.12
CA ARG A 647 -5.27 -0.59 -32.35
C ARG A 647 -3.77 -0.42 -32.12
N GLY A 648 -3.28 -0.61 -30.89
CA GLY A 648 -1.86 -0.52 -30.55
C GLY A 648 -1.27 0.90 -30.56
N ARG A 649 -2.11 1.94 -30.60
CA ARG A 649 -1.72 3.36 -30.60
C ARG A 649 -1.68 3.94 -29.19
N GLY A 650 -1.10 3.19 -28.25
CA GLY A 650 -0.88 3.64 -26.87
C GLY A 650 0.11 4.81 -26.76
N ASP A 651 0.97 4.97 -27.77
CA ASP A 651 1.85 6.13 -27.95
C ASP A 651 1.05 7.43 -28.15
N LEU A 652 0.06 7.41 -29.06
CA LEU A 652 -0.82 8.53 -29.36
C LEU A 652 -1.70 8.88 -28.15
N LEU A 653 -2.21 7.87 -27.43
CA LEU A 653 -2.97 8.07 -26.19
C LEU A 653 -2.14 8.81 -25.12
N ARG A 654 -0.86 8.44 -24.94
CA ARG A 654 0.06 9.16 -24.03
C ARG A 654 0.30 10.59 -24.50
N GLY A 655 0.45 10.80 -25.81
CA GLY A 655 0.50 12.13 -26.41
C GLY A 655 -0.73 12.98 -26.09
N ILE A 656 -1.93 12.42 -26.28
CA ILE A 656 -3.21 13.08 -25.96
C ILE A 656 -3.30 13.43 -24.46
N LYS A 657 -2.92 12.52 -23.56
CA LYS A 657 -2.90 12.77 -22.10
C LYS A 657 -1.98 13.94 -21.74
N ARG A 658 -0.79 14.04 -22.35
CA ARG A 658 0.16 15.14 -22.13
C ARG A 658 -0.41 16.51 -22.51
N HIS A 659 -1.33 16.57 -23.47
CA HIS A 659 -1.97 17.81 -23.91
C HIS A 659 -3.34 18.09 -23.25
N GLY A 660 -3.57 17.52 -22.06
CA GLY A 660 -4.77 17.77 -21.24
C GLY A 660 -5.87 16.72 -21.41
N GLY A 661 -5.58 15.58 -22.05
CA GLY A 661 -6.53 14.48 -22.23
C GLY A 661 -7.49 14.65 -23.41
N GLN A 662 -8.30 13.62 -23.65
CA GLN A 662 -9.14 13.52 -24.87
C GLN A 662 -10.12 14.68 -25.02
N LYS A 663 -10.76 15.13 -23.94
CA LYS A 663 -11.71 16.26 -23.98
C LYS A 663 -11.04 17.57 -24.42
N MET A 664 -9.83 17.84 -23.90
CA MET A 664 -9.08 19.06 -24.23
C MET A 664 -8.55 19.02 -25.65
N VAL A 665 -8.00 17.88 -26.08
CA VAL A 665 -7.51 17.69 -27.44
C VAL A 665 -8.66 17.76 -28.46
N ALA A 666 -9.80 17.12 -28.18
CA ALA A 666 -10.99 17.20 -29.02
C ALA A 666 -11.45 18.66 -29.21
N ARG A 667 -11.54 19.43 -28.12
CA ARG A 667 -11.88 20.87 -28.18
C ARG A 667 -10.88 21.66 -29.02
N LYS A 668 -9.57 21.41 -28.86
CA LYS A 668 -8.52 22.08 -29.66
C LYS A 668 -8.55 21.71 -31.14
N LEU A 669 -9.00 20.51 -31.48
CA LEU A 669 -9.08 20.01 -32.85
C LEU A 669 -10.44 20.23 -33.51
N GLY A 670 -11.45 20.71 -32.77
CA GLY A 670 -12.83 20.81 -33.25
C GLY A 670 -13.50 19.45 -33.42
N LEU A 671 -13.09 18.43 -32.66
CA LEU A 671 -13.67 17.09 -32.68
C LEU A 671 -14.73 16.91 -31.59
N VAL A 672 -15.74 16.08 -31.85
CA VAL A 672 -16.78 15.71 -30.88
C VAL A 672 -16.28 14.55 -30.02
N VAL A 673 -16.41 14.66 -28.70
CA VAL A 673 -16.08 13.55 -27.78
C VAL A 673 -17.27 12.60 -27.68
N HIS A 674 -17.04 11.31 -27.84
CA HIS A 674 -18.06 10.29 -27.56
C HIS A 674 -18.54 10.43 -26.11
N SER A 675 -19.78 10.90 -25.92
CA SER A 675 -20.43 10.87 -24.61
C SER A 675 -20.92 9.46 -24.34
N GLN A 676 -20.00 8.59 -23.90
CA GLN A 676 -20.39 7.29 -23.37
C GLN A 676 -21.32 7.52 -22.17
N GLY A 677 -22.62 7.31 -22.35
CA GLY A 677 -23.57 7.24 -21.23
C GLY A 677 -24.88 8.02 -21.30
N ARG A 678 -25.30 8.65 -22.42
CA ARG A 678 -26.68 9.22 -22.50
C ARG A 678 -27.55 8.76 -23.67
N ASN A 679 -26.99 8.38 -24.81
CA ASN A 679 -27.79 8.16 -26.03
C ASN A 679 -27.86 6.72 -26.56
N SER A 680 -27.10 5.77 -26.00
CA SER A 680 -27.15 4.37 -26.45
C SER A 680 -28.45 3.64 -26.09
N ALA A 681 -29.21 4.13 -25.09
CA ALA A 681 -30.58 3.66 -24.81
C ALA A 681 -31.62 4.24 -25.79
N LEU A 682 -31.43 5.47 -26.29
CA LEU A 682 -32.37 6.11 -27.22
C LEU A 682 -32.18 5.67 -28.67
N GLN A 683 -30.94 5.35 -29.10
CA GLN A 683 -30.67 4.94 -30.48
C GLN A 683 -31.07 3.49 -30.79
N ARG A 684 -31.17 2.60 -29.77
CA ARG A 684 -31.70 1.23 -29.98
C ARG A 684 -33.21 1.20 -30.24
N HIS A 685 -33.96 2.26 -29.92
CA HIS A 685 -35.40 2.32 -30.17
C HIS A 685 -35.80 2.86 -31.55
N LYS A 686 -34.88 3.46 -32.32
CA LYS A 686 -35.19 4.01 -33.66
C LYS A 686 -34.88 3.05 -34.82
N GLY A 687 -34.34 1.87 -34.55
CA GLY A 687 -34.01 0.85 -35.56
C GLY A 687 -35.10 -0.20 -35.84
N LEU A 688 -36.22 -0.18 -35.10
CA LEU A 688 -37.32 -1.15 -35.23
C LEU A 688 -38.60 -0.56 -35.84
N SER A 689 -38.49 0.59 -36.50
CA SER A 689 -39.57 1.18 -37.28
C SER A 689 -39.04 1.68 -38.62
N ARG A 690 -38.64 0.73 -39.48
CA ARG A 690 -38.68 0.86 -40.94
C ARG A 690 -38.70 -0.51 -41.58
#